data_AF-A0A1F6PMT2-F1
#
_entry.id   AF-A0A1F6PMT2-F1
#
_cell.length_a   1.000
_cell.length_b   1.000
_cell.length_c   1.000
_cell.angle_alpha   90.00
_cell.angle_beta   90.00
_cell.angle_gamma   90.00
#
_symmetry.space_group_name_H-M   'P 1'
#
loop_
_entity.id
_entity.type
_entity.pdbx_description
1 polymer ?
#
loop_
_entity_poly.entity_id
_entity_poly.type
_entity_poly.pdbx_seq_one_letter_code
_entity_poly.pdbx_strand_id
1 'polypeptide(L)'
;MKKLIVSGILITMLIAGCSKVANQTGTPDPQLQEDQTNSQIEGNIPNPPDNPENDSTGTSATSIAGAINLDTLVAGYSVYPSITSVVASPTSVSPGGKSTITATPSSTNKVALTYTYLPQAGRIDLPYGVSGTRIGKDIVSKSKTVIWTLPTTPGTYSMKIIGDDGTNRVLRTIYVKVNTPTVYYVPVINNLSLSSLTIKQGDPVIVTVLATDPNKETMKYAFTADGTIALTSSPNAVKWTPTTTLGVHTIKAIVSDSHGSVSQNTSVTVILKNNAPVINSLVANSTTITPGLSTKVTVQASDPNGDTLAYSFSGQGTIEQTGSPNVVTWTPPTTPGNYSIKALVADSEFTVSKSISATVLSQLNTPPQISSVKLSATTITAGQSTAITVTASDPDSDSLGYTFSGPGTVANGSQPNLANWTPPVTPGSYLLTVKVSDASSSVTASATVVVQALPQTTGEVRAFPGAEGFGAKTRGAFGNPNQSPVILKVSNLNNSGTGSLRWALEYNAPRIVIFTVGGTIRLTGDVSINSPYITVAGQTAPGGGIAVRNAGLRIRSHDIILRGLKWRSGRGRNLSQNEDCFSIENSSVQPYNIIIDHNSLSWASDEIAVSWFPAHDITWQWNIISEGLMDYGGHGFGLLAGNNSKKVSIHHNLFAHLKMRLPECNDGSTGEIVNNVMYHWTNKASDFIGSPNEYGGGFSGSVPSYWNVVKNFYKRKGTEGPAKPIEVFNYPGWNQEYYVHANSRYFLSGNIGPNKSQGNVGDDWSLVTFVGGGSGSTFKSSTPVVALSGIYENTAEETYTAVLNKVGAFVPVRDAVDTRIINDVKNGTGALKNSVSDADYPYLSPGTTPADSDNDGLPDSFEQQYSADRTSLSTHAKAPSGYNWIEEYINSFIK
;
A
#
# COMPACT_ATOMS: atom_id res chain seq x y z
N MET A 1 63.31 -10.87 26.23
CA MET A 1 63.43 -12.35 26.35
C MET A 1 62.03 -12.97 26.19
N LYS A 2 61.95 -14.31 26.17
CA LYS A 2 60.77 -15.20 26.32
C LYS A 2 59.50 -14.56 26.95
N LYS A 3 58.25 -14.92 26.56
CA LYS A 3 57.78 -16.12 25.82
C LYS A 3 56.37 -15.93 25.21
N LEU A 4 56.02 -16.76 24.22
CA LEU A 4 54.64 -17.05 23.78
C LEU A 4 53.84 -17.80 24.86
N ILE A 5 52.50 -17.79 24.72
CA ILE A 5 51.67 -19.03 24.61
C ILE A 5 50.34 -18.72 23.88
N VAL A 6 49.70 -19.75 23.34
CA VAL A 6 48.58 -19.71 22.36
C VAL A 6 47.45 -20.66 22.82
N SER A 7 46.26 -20.53 22.22
CA SER A 7 45.06 -21.40 22.36
C SER A 7 44.07 -20.99 23.47
N GLY A 8 42.77 -21.25 23.33
CA GLY A 8 42.08 -21.93 22.22
C GLY A 8 40.55 -21.79 22.27
N ILE A 9 39.89 -22.22 21.19
CA ILE A 9 38.43 -22.13 20.99
C ILE A 9 37.73 -23.35 21.61
N LEU A 10 36.60 -23.14 22.30
CA LEU A 10 35.46 -24.06 22.22
C LEU A 10 34.12 -23.36 22.50
N ILE A 11 33.05 -23.90 21.92
CA ILE A 11 31.66 -23.45 22.04
C ILE A 11 30.85 -24.57 22.70
N THR A 12 29.96 -24.24 23.63
CA THR A 12 28.78 -25.07 23.96
C THR A 12 27.63 -24.17 24.45
N MET A 13 26.39 -24.57 24.20
CA MET A 13 25.18 -23.80 24.51
C MET A 13 24.46 -24.26 25.79
N LEU A 14 23.37 -23.53 26.12
CA LEU A 14 22.02 -24.01 26.48
C LEU A 14 21.50 -23.89 27.93
N ILE A 15 20.24 -23.46 28.00
CA ILE A 15 19.19 -23.60 29.04
C ILE A 15 19.05 -22.48 30.12
N ALA A 16 18.03 -21.64 29.87
CA ALA A 16 16.96 -21.12 30.75
C ALA A 16 17.23 -20.34 32.06
N GLY A 17 16.44 -19.28 32.25
CA GLY A 17 16.30 -18.54 33.51
C GLY A 17 15.42 -17.29 33.35
N CYS A 18 14.09 -17.39 33.53
CA CYS A 18 13.17 -16.27 33.35
C CYS A 18 12.97 -15.41 34.61
N SER A 19 12.91 -14.09 34.42
CA SER A 19 11.98 -13.21 35.15
C SER A 19 11.72 -11.91 34.36
N LYS A 20 10.49 -11.39 34.40
CA LYS A 20 10.02 -10.20 33.66
C LYS A 20 10.02 -8.93 34.52
N VAL A 21 10.15 -7.76 33.89
CA VAL A 21 9.62 -6.45 34.38
C VAL A 21 9.10 -5.63 33.19
N ALA A 22 8.21 -4.67 33.46
CA ALA A 22 7.47 -3.76 32.56
C ALA A 22 6.31 -4.43 31.79
N ASN A 23 5.03 -4.01 31.85
CA ASN A 23 4.32 -2.71 32.01
C ASN A 23 3.87 -2.10 30.68
N GLN A 24 2.56 -2.14 30.38
CA GLN A 24 1.71 -0.94 30.31
C GLN A 24 0.22 -1.26 30.04
N THR A 25 -0.63 -0.83 30.99
CA THR A 25 -1.88 -0.03 30.84
C THR A 25 -2.96 -0.36 29.79
N GLY A 26 -4.22 -0.49 30.26
CA GLY A 26 -5.44 -0.38 29.43
C GLY A 26 -6.67 -1.06 30.05
N THR A 27 -7.73 -0.31 30.37
CA THR A 27 -8.99 -0.77 30.99
C THR A 27 -10.17 0.00 30.39
N PRO A 28 -11.44 -0.46 30.47
CA PRO A 28 -11.97 -1.83 30.51
C PRO A 28 -13.18 -2.06 29.54
N ASP A 29 -13.76 -3.28 29.57
CA ASP A 29 -15.16 -3.76 29.33
C ASP A 29 -16.29 -2.79 28.86
N PRO A 30 -17.40 -3.23 28.19
CA PRO A 30 -17.94 -4.61 28.24
C PRO A 30 -18.67 -5.25 27.02
N GLN A 31 -18.82 -6.57 27.12
CA GLN A 31 -19.99 -7.43 26.77
C GLN A 31 -20.42 -7.82 25.32
N LEU A 32 -20.70 -9.14 25.21
CA LEU A 32 -21.79 -9.85 24.48
C LEU A 32 -21.88 -9.78 22.94
N GLN A 33 -21.65 -10.93 22.29
CA GLN A 33 -22.74 -11.88 21.96
C GLN A 33 -22.20 -13.28 21.58
N GLU A 34 -22.96 -14.33 21.92
CA GLU A 34 -22.82 -15.68 21.35
C GLU A 34 -23.80 -15.85 20.19
N ASP A 35 -23.46 -16.62 19.16
CA ASP A 35 -24.46 -17.23 18.27
C ASP A 35 -23.96 -18.53 17.60
N GLN A 36 -24.92 -19.41 17.28
CA GLN A 36 -24.88 -20.59 16.40
C GLN A 36 -23.85 -21.72 16.65
N THR A 37 -24.39 -22.88 17.06
CA THR A 37 -24.11 -24.14 16.36
C THR A 37 -25.43 -24.79 15.96
N ASN A 38 -25.47 -25.42 14.78
CA ASN A 38 -26.69 -25.99 14.17
C ASN A 38 -26.57 -27.52 13.98
N SER A 39 -27.64 -28.18 13.54
CA SER A 39 -27.87 -29.62 13.70
C SER A 39 -27.74 -30.47 12.42
N GLN A 40 -27.79 -31.80 12.61
CA GLN A 40 -28.04 -32.91 11.64
C GLN A 40 -26.90 -33.47 10.76
N ILE A 41 -26.18 -34.44 11.35
CA ILE A 41 -26.06 -35.88 10.96
C ILE A 41 -26.37 -36.32 9.50
N GLU A 42 -25.32 -36.89 8.88
CA GLU A 42 -25.21 -38.08 7.97
C GLU A 42 -26.03 -38.29 6.67
N GLY A 43 -25.34 -38.93 5.69
CA GLY A 43 -25.97 -39.82 4.71
C GLY A 43 -25.14 -40.14 3.45
N ASN A 44 -24.38 -41.26 3.42
CA ASN A 44 -24.23 -42.21 2.27
C ASN A 44 -23.00 -43.16 2.38
N ILE A 45 -23.24 -44.48 2.32
CA ILE A 45 -22.26 -45.55 1.97
C ILE A 45 -23.01 -46.66 1.19
N PRO A 46 -22.46 -47.27 0.11
CA PRO A 46 -23.13 -48.31 -0.69
C PRO A 46 -22.82 -49.77 -0.29
N ASN A 47 -23.57 -50.70 -0.90
CA ASN A 47 -23.58 -52.19 -0.77
C ASN A 47 -23.18 -52.85 -2.12
N PRO A 48 -23.11 -54.20 -2.31
CA PRO A 48 -22.85 -55.36 -1.42
C PRO A 48 -21.63 -56.21 -1.98
N PRO A 49 -21.46 -57.58 -1.91
CA PRO A 49 -22.38 -58.67 -2.35
C PRO A 49 -22.34 -60.07 -1.61
N ASP A 50 -23.09 -61.05 -2.15
CA ASP A 50 -22.94 -62.55 -2.15
C ASP A 50 -23.25 -63.51 -0.96
N ASN A 51 -24.48 -64.11 -0.98
CA ASN A 51 -24.91 -65.54 -1.16
C ASN A 51 -24.11 -66.78 -0.58
N PRO A 52 -24.63 -68.06 -0.57
CA PRO A 52 -25.98 -68.62 -0.89
C PRO A 52 -26.57 -69.77 0.03
N GLU A 53 -27.89 -70.11 -0.15
CA GLU A 53 -28.60 -71.45 -0.01
C GLU A 53 -28.57 -72.26 1.33
N ASN A 54 -29.46 -73.22 1.72
CA ASN A 54 -30.80 -73.82 1.37
C ASN A 54 -31.20 -74.77 2.58
N ASP A 55 -32.23 -75.65 2.73
CA ASP A 55 -33.65 -75.98 2.31
C ASP A 55 -34.02 -77.31 3.11
N SER A 56 -35.19 -78.01 3.29
CA SER A 56 -36.66 -78.05 2.97
C SER A 56 -37.37 -78.99 4.02
N THR A 57 -38.65 -79.43 4.04
CA THR A 57 -40.05 -78.90 3.87
C THR A 57 -41.09 -79.90 4.48
N GLY A 58 -42.33 -79.45 4.81
CA GLY A 58 -43.58 -80.27 4.93
C GLY A 58 -43.91 -81.02 6.26
N THR A 59 -45.14 -81.52 6.55
CA THR A 59 -46.51 -81.19 6.02
C THR A 59 -47.69 -81.73 6.90
N SER A 60 -48.68 -80.88 7.23
CA SER A 60 -50.16 -81.11 7.35
C SER A 60 -50.88 -82.31 8.06
N ALA A 61 -51.86 -81.99 8.94
CA ALA A 61 -53.32 -82.37 8.88
C ALA A 61 -54.05 -83.18 10.02
N THR A 62 -55.30 -82.73 10.30
CA THR A 62 -56.55 -83.45 10.69
C THR A 62 -56.91 -84.00 12.10
N SER A 63 -57.78 -83.24 12.82
CA SER A 63 -59.19 -83.57 13.21
C SER A 63 -59.59 -84.38 14.50
N ILE A 64 -60.90 -84.26 14.83
CA ILE A 64 -61.78 -85.04 15.76
C ILE A 64 -61.95 -84.52 17.21
N ALA A 65 -63.15 -84.74 17.77
CA ALA A 65 -63.58 -84.43 19.14
C ALA A 65 -64.36 -85.61 19.77
N GLY A 66 -64.46 -85.67 21.12
CA GLY A 66 -65.16 -86.73 21.87
C GLY A 66 -65.42 -86.37 23.35
N ALA A 67 -66.27 -87.13 24.04
CA ALA A 67 -66.77 -86.84 25.41
C ALA A 67 -66.97 -88.15 26.24
N ILE A 68 -67.82 -88.11 27.30
CA ILE A 68 -68.34 -89.23 28.16
C ILE A 68 -67.50 -89.48 29.45
N ASN A 69 -68.00 -89.91 30.64
CA ASN A 69 -69.26 -89.74 31.43
C ASN A 69 -69.14 -90.51 32.81
N LEU A 70 -70.20 -90.52 33.65
CA LEU A 70 -70.66 -91.57 34.63
C LEU A 70 -70.52 -91.37 36.17
N ASP A 71 -71.67 -91.11 36.80
CA ASP A 71 -72.40 -91.86 37.87
C ASP A 71 -71.79 -92.33 39.22
N THR A 72 -72.55 -92.11 40.31
CA THR A 72 -72.91 -92.99 41.48
C THR A 72 -73.42 -92.15 42.67
N LEU A 73 -74.20 -92.61 43.68
CA LEU A 73 -75.27 -93.62 43.78
C LEU A 73 -76.24 -93.25 44.94
N VAL A 74 -77.37 -93.95 45.04
CA VAL A 74 -78.59 -93.74 45.86
C VAL A 74 -78.48 -94.03 47.38
N ALA A 75 -79.16 -93.19 48.20
CA ALA A 75 -79.69 -93.41 49.58
C ALA A 75 -78.73 -93.69 50.77
N GLY A 76 -79.11 -93.42 52.04
CA GLY A 76 -80.33 -92.78 52.56
C GLY A 76 -80.44 -92.73 54.10
N TYR A 77 -81.58 -92.23 54.61
CA TYR A 77 -81.94 -91.86 56.00
C TYR A 77 -81.31 -90.55 56.55
N SER A 78 -82.04 -89.64 57.19
CA SER A 78 -83.50 -89.55 57.46
C SER A 78 -83.99 -88.11 57.22
N VAL A 79 -85.14 -87.93 56.55
CA VAL A 79 -85.54 -86.63 55.96
C VAL A 79 -86.68 -85.98 56.73
N TYR A 80 -86.34 -85.03 57.61
CA TYR A 80 -87.27 -84.05 58.18
C TYR A 80 -87.64 -82.97 57.14
N PRO A 81 -88.82 -82.33 57.24
CA PRO A 81 -89.36 -81.52 56.13
C PRO A 81 -88.56 -80.22 55.90
N SER A 82 -87.67 -80.30 54.93
CA SER A 82 -86.74 -79.27 54.47
C SER A 82 -87.03 -78.83 53.02
N ILE A 83 -86.31 -77.80 52.54
CA ILE A 83 -86.29 -77.43 51.12
C ILE A 83 -85.31 -78.34 50.36
N THR A 84 -85.79 -79.10 49.37
CA THR A 84 -84.94 -79.95 48.52
C THR A 84 -84.19 -79.13 47.48
N SER A 85 -84.90 -78.31 46.73
CA SER A 85 -84.33 -77.45 45.68
C SER A 85 -84.86 -76.03 45.75
N VAL A 86 -84.04 -75.08 45.29
CA VAL A 86 -84.48 -73.76 44.86
C VAL A 86 -84.05 -73.60 43.41
N VAL A 87 -84.97 -73.17 42.55
CA VAL A 87 -84.70 -72.88 41.14
C VAL A 87 -85.09 -71.44 40.84
N ALA A 88 -84.22 -70.71 40.14
CA ALA A 88 -84.55 -69.43 39.51
C ALA A 88 -84.78 -69.64 38.01
N SER A 89 -85.83 -69.05 37.45
CA SER A 89 -86.10 -69.11 36.01
C SER A 89 -86.62 -67.78 35.47
N PRO A 90 -85.93 -67.14 34.51
CA PRO A 90 -84.60 -67.49 34.01
C PRO A 90 -83.48 -67.18 35.04
N THR A 91 -82.32 -67.85 34.90
CA THR A 91 -81.12 -67.60 35.74
C THR A 91 -80.31 -66.36 35.32
N SER A 92 -80.64 -65.75 34.19
CA SER A 92 -80.15 -64.42 33.83
C SER A 92 -81.23 -63.57 33.16
N VAL A 93 -81.19 -62.26 33.39
CA VAL A 93 -82.18 -61.28 32.92
C VAL A 93 -81.49 -60.02 32.37
N SER A 94 -82.25 -59.21 31.61
CA SER A 94 -81.88 -57.83 31.30
C SER A 94 -82.03 -56.91 32.54
N PRO A 95 -81.45 -55.69 32.54
CA PRO A 95 -81.67 -54.67 33.57
C PRO A 95 -83.15 -54.47 33.92
N GLY A 96 -83.49 -54.56 35.22
CA GLY A 96 -84.88 -54.44 35.70
C GLY A 96 -85.77 -55.66 35.44
N GLY A 97 -85.24 -56.73 34.83
CA GLY A 97 -85.98 -57.94 34.50
C GLY A 97 -86.40 -58.76 35.71
N LYS A 98 -87.33 -59.70 35.47
CA LYS A 98 -87.88 -60.58 36.52
C LYS A 98 -87.42 -62.03 36.38
N SER A 99 -87.17 -62.69 37.50
CA SER A 99 -86.92 -64.13 37.60
C SER A 99 -87.89 -64.75 38.60
N THR A 100 -88.51 -65.87 38.24
CA THR A 100 -89.39 -66.63 39.13
C THR A 100 -88.56 -67.57 39.99
N ILE A 101 -88.68 -67.43 41.30
CA ILE A 101 -87.95 -68.22 42.29
C ILE A 101 -88.92 -69.23 42.90
N THR A 102 -88.67 -70.52 42.68
CA THR A 102 -89.47 -71.62 43.24
C THR A 102 -88.62 -72.46 44.18
N ALA A 103 -89.07 -72.59 45.43
CA ALA A 103 -88.58 -73.53 46.41
C ALA A 103 -89.44 -74.80 46.40
N THR A 104 -88.81 -75.97 46.42
CA THR A 104 -89.51 -77.26 46.46
C THR A 104 -89.46 -77.84 47.88
N PRO A 105 -90.60 -78.15 48.52
CA PRO A 105 -90.61 -78.86 49.79
C PRO A 105 -90.28 -80.35 49.58
N SER A 106 -89.56 -80.93 50.54
CA SER A 106 -89.22 -82.37 50.61
C SER A 106 -90.43 -83.30 50.79
N SER A 107 -91.58 -82.80 51.21
CA SER A 107 -92.84 -83.57 51.25
C SER A 107 -94.02 -82.71 50.82
N THR A 108 -94.97 -83.32 50.11
CA THR A 108 -96.16 -82.64 49.56
C THR A 108 -97.27 -82.44 50.59
N ASN A 109 -97.28 -83.20 51.69
CA ASN A 109 -98.48 -83.44 52.49
C ASN A 109 -98.53 -82.64 53.82
N LYS A 110 -97.70 -81.60 54.01
CA LYS A 110 -97.80 -80.68 55.17
C LYS A 110 -97.87 -79.21 54.74
N VAL A 111 -99.05 -78.61 54.92
CA VAL A 111 -99.43 -77.25 54.51
C VAL A 111 -98.90 -76.15 55.46
N ALA A 112 -97.88 -76.46 56.26
CA ALA A 112 -97.41 -75.63 57.38
C ALA A 112 -95.98 -75.09 57.23
N LEU A 113 -95.25 -75.47 56.17
CA LEU A 113 -93.94 -74.89 55.85
C LEU A 113 -94.06 -73.38 55.61
N THR A 114 -93.16 -72.62 56.21
CA THR A 114 -93.06 -71.17 56.05
C THR A 114 -91.68 -70.82 55.50
N TYR A 115 -91.62 -69.88 54.57
CA TYR A 115 -90.44 -69.53 53.80
C TYR A 115 -90.07 -68.07 54.06
N THR A 116 -88.85 -67.81 54.51
CA THR A 116 -88.29 -66.45 54.64
C THR A 116 -87.42 -66.13 53.44
N TYR A 117 -87.84 -65.16 52.63
CA TYR A 117 -87.13 -64.70 51.44
C TYR A 117 -86.30 -63.44 51.75
N LEU A 118 -85.02 -63.46 51.36
CA LEU A 118 -84.01 -62.45 51.64
C LEU A 118 -83.26 -62.07 50.34
N PRO A 119 -83.80 -61.14 49.53
CA PRO A 119 -83.13 -60.66 48.33
C PRO A 119 -81.97 -59.71 48.70
N GLN A 120 -80.83 -59.85 48.03
CA GLN A 120 -79.70 -58.93 48.18
C GLN A 120 -80.03 -57.51 47.67
N ALA A 121 -80.87 -57.41 46.63
CA ALA A 121 -81.37 -56.16 46.06
C ALA A 121 -82.65 -56.43 45.23
N GLY A 122 -83.35 -55.36 44.82
CA GLY A 122 -84.60 -55.48 44.05
C GLY A 122 -85.83 -55.71 44.94
N ARG A 123 -86.97 -56.04 44.32
CA ARG A 123 -88.25 -56.30 45.03
C ARG A 123 -88.79 -57.69 44.72
N ILE A 124 -89.50 -58.27 45.68
CA ILE A 124 -90.22 -59.53 45.51
C ILE A 124 -91.72 -59.24 45.40
N ASP A 125 -92.33 -59.67 44.30
CA ASP A 125 -93.77 -59.62 44.09
C ASP A 125 -94.37 -60.99 44.52
N LEU A 126 -95.41 -60.99 45.36
CA LEU A 126 -96.08 -62.20 45.87
C LEU A 126 -97.31 -62.60 45.00
N PRO A 127 -97.71 -63.88 45.02
CA PRO A 127 -98.99 -64.32 44.44
C PRO A 127 -100.22 -63.63 45.05
N TYR A 128 -101.30 -63.58 44.27
CA TYR A 128 -102.54 -62.86 44.60
C TYR A 128 -103.13 -63.29 45.95
N GLY A 129 -103.50 -62.31 46.79
CA GLY A 129 -104.14 -62.54 48.10
C GLY A 129 -103.25 -62.33 49.34
N VAL A 130 -101.94 -62.11 49.20
CA VAL A 130 -101.05 -61.78 50.34
C VAL A 130 -100.19 -60.55 50.01
N SER A 131 -100.48 -59.42 50.63
CA SER A 131 -99.81 -58.14 50.39
C SER A 131 -98.64 -57.88 51.34
N GLY A 132 -97.45 -57.59 50.81
CA GLY A 132 -96.30 -57.18 51.62
C GLY A 132 -95.14 -56.64 50.79
N THR A 133 -95.06 -55.31 50.64
CA THR A 133 -93.92 -54.64 50.00
C THR A 133 -92.88 -54.28 51.07
N ARG A 134 -91.68 -54.87 51.01
CA ARG A 134 -90.56 -54.48 51.88
C ARG A 134 -89.21 -54.67 51.19
N ILE A 135 -88.30 -53.74 51.44
CA ILE A 135 -86.85 -53.90 51.23
C ILE A 135 -86.18 -53.83 52.61
N GLY A 136 -85.14 -54.65 52.85
CA GLY A 136 -84.29 -54.56 54.05
C GLY A 136 -84.71 -55.37 55.28
N LYS A 137 -85.75 -56.21 55.22
CA LYS A 137 -86.03 -57.23 56.26
C LYS A 137 -86.85 -58.39 55.73
N ASP A 138 -86.51 -59.58 56.22
CA ASP A 138 -87.18 -60.89 56.17
C ASP A 138 -88.65 -60.85 55.71
N ILE A 139 -88.92 -61.34 54.50
CA ILE A 139 -90.30 -61.58 54.02
C ILE A 139 -90.68 -63.02 54.31
N VAL A 140 -91.44 -63.21 55.39
CA VAL A 140 -91.99 -64.50 55.83
C VAL A 140 -93.29 -64.78 55.08
N SER A 141 -93.34 -65.86 54.30
CA SER A 141 -94.49 -66.22 53.45
C SER A 141 -94.72 -67.73 53.42
N LYS A 142 -95.98 -68.17 53.27
CA LYS A 142 -96.30 -69.59 53.02
C LYS A 142 -96.21 -69.97 51.53
N SER A 143 -95.94 -69.01 50.63
CA SER A 143 -95.77 -69.33 49.22
C SER A 143 -94.42 -70.01 48.96
N LYS A 144 -94.46 -71.14 48.24
CA LYS A 144 -93.28 -71.85 47.72
C LYS A 144 -92.72 -71.21 46.43
N THR A 145 -93.36 -70.17 45.89
CA THR A 145 -92.93 -69.47 44.67
C THR A 145 -93.17 -67.98 44.77
N VAL A 146 -92.18 -67.20 44.35
CA VAL A 146 -92.22 -65.72 44.35
C VAL A 146 -91.57 -65.18 43.08
N ILE A 147 -91.93 -63.96 42.67
CA ILE A 147 -91.32 -63.33 41.49
C ILE A 147 -90.35 -62.24 41.96
N TRP A 148 -89.08 -62.39 41.64
CA TRP A 148 -88.04 -61.41 41.96
C TRP A 148 -87.84 -60.45 40.79
N THR A 149 -88.11 -59.15 41.00
CA THR A 149 -87.72 -58.09 40.08
C THR A 149 -86.32 -57.60 40.47
N LEU A 150 -85.33 -57.81 39.61
CA LEU A 150 -83.94 -57.47 39.87
C LEU A 150 -83.62 -55.99 39.60
N PRO A 151 -82.48 -55.46 40.09
CA PRO A 151 -82.03 -54.10 39.80
C PRO A 151 -81.77 -53.83 38.31
N THR A 152 -81.67 -52.54 37.96
CA THR A 152 -81.23 -52.05 36.64
C THR A 152 -79.71 -51.98 36.49
N THR A 153 -78.94 -52.15 37.57
CA THR A 153 -77.48 -52.25 37.51
C THR A 153 -77.07 -53.68 37.07
N PRO A 154 -76.21 -53.85 36.05
CA PRO A 154 -75.66 -55.14 35.70
C PRO A 154 -74.81 -55.75 36.82
N GLY A 155 -74.87 -57.06 36.99
CA GLY A 155 -74.19 -57.77 38.10
C GLY A 155 -74.88 -59.09 38.45
N THR A 156 -74.27 -59.88 39.33
CA THR A 156 -74.88 -61.13 39.83
C THR A 156 -75.44 -60.91 41.23
N TYR A 157 -76.75 -61.10 41.38
CA TYR A 157 -77.46 -60.90 42.64
C TYR A 157 -77.86 -62.23 43.26
N SER A 158 -77.82 -62.30 44.59
CA SER A 158 -78.23 -63.47 45.37
C SER A 158 -79.56 -63.26 46.10
N MET A 159 -80.33 -64.35 46.26
CA MET A 159 -81.44 -64.42 47.20
C MET A 159 -81.20 -65.59 48.16
N LYS A 160 -81.24 -65.29 49.46
CA LYS A 160 -81.22 -66.28 50.54
C LYS A 160 -82.66 -66.67 50.91
N ILE A 161 -82.91 -67.95 51.12
CA ILE A 161 -84.25 -68.51 51.33
C ILE A 161 -84.17 -69.52 52.47
N ILE A 162 -84.90 -69.29 53.55
CA ILE A 162 -84.96 -70.18 54.72
C ILE A 162 -86.32 -70.87 54.73
N GLY A 163 -86.33 -72.20 54.70
CA GLY A 163 -87.55 -72.98 54.99
C GLY A 163 -87.61 -73.34 56.47
N ASP A 164 -88.79 -73.21 57.07
CA ASP A 164 -89.08 -73.42 58.49
C ASP A 164 -90.35 -74.27 58.64
N ASP A 165 -90.26 -75.39 59.37
CA ASP A 165 -91.39 -76.28 59.69
C ASP A 165 -91.96 -76.07 61.11
N GLY A 166 -91.40 -75.13 61.88
CA GLY A 166 -91.70 -74.89 63.30
C GLY A 166 -90.75 -75.61 64.27
N THR A 167 -89.75 -76.36 63.78
CA THR A 167 -88.76 -77.09 64.60
C THR A 167 -87.37 -77.09 63.97
N ASN A 168 -87.27 -77.08 62.64
CA ASN A 168 -86.07 -77.14 61.82
C ASN A 168 -86.00 -75.94 60.88
N ARG A 169 -84.79 -75.44 60.59
CA ARG A 169 -84.55 -74.37 59.60
C ARG A 169 -83.47 -74.75 58.60
N VAL A 170 -83.75 -74.56 57.31
CA VAL A 170 -82.80 -74.86 56.22
C VAL A 170 -82.65 -73.67 55.28
N LEU A 171 -81.43 -73.14 55.20
CA LEU A 171 -81.06 -72.08 54.27
C LEU A 171 -80.64 -72.64 52.89
N ARG A 172 -81.06 -71.96 51.83
CA ARG A 172 -80.56 -72.08 50.46
C ARG A 172 -80.24 -70.70 49.91
N THR A 173 -79.32 -70.61 48.96
CA THR A 173 -79.02 -69.37 48.22
C THR A 173 -79.13 -69.66 46.73
N ILE A 174 -79.79 -68.78 45.99
CA ILE A 174 -79.87 -68.83 44.52
C ILE A 174 -79.33 -67.52 43.94
N TYR A 175 -78.77 -67.58 42.73
CA TYR A 175 -78.15 -66.45 42.05
C TYR A 175 -78.83 -66.20 40.71
N VAL A 176 -79.00 -64.92 40.35
CA VAL A 176 -79.50 -64.49 39.04
C VAL A 176 -78.62 -63.35 38.53
N LYS A 177 -78.17 -63.45 37.27
CA LYS A 177 -77.31 -62.44 36.63
C LYS A 177 -78.12 -61.41 35.85
N VAL A 178 -77.88 -60.13 36.10
CA VAL A 178 -78.31 -59.02 35.25
C VAL A 178 -77.23 -58.76 34.19
N ASN A 179 -77.56 -58.93 32.92
CA ASN A 179 -76.63 -58.80 31.80
C ASN A 179 -76.48 -57.34 31.31
N THR A 180 -75.35 -57.03 30.69
CA THR A 180 -75.15 -55.80 29.89
C THR A 180 -75.69 -55.98 28.46
N PRO A 181 -76.37 -54.97 27.87
CA PRO A 181 -76.73 -54.99 26.46
C PRO A 181 -75.53 -54.67 25.56
N THR A 182 -75.53 -55.17 24.32
CA THR A 182 -74.54 -54.88 23.27
C THR A 182 -75.06 -53.78 22.33
N VAL A 183 -74.17 -52.92 21.84
CA VAL A 183 -74.48 -51.81 20.92
C VAL A 183 -73.47 -51.83 19.76
N TYR A 184 -73.94 -51.51 18.56
CA TYR A 184 -73.11 -51.31 17.36
C TYR A 184 -72.93 -49.81 17.10
N TYR A 185 -71.79 -49.44 16.54
CA TYR A 185 -71.41 -48.05 16.27
C TYR A 185 -70.98 -47.88 14.81
N VAL A 186 -71.24 -46.71 14.23
CA VAL A 186 -70.68 -46.32 12.94
C VAL A 186 -69.20 -45.90 13.08
N PRO A 187 -68.42 -45.87 11.99
CA PRO A 187 -67.05 -45.37 11.99
C PRO A 187 -66.91 -43.97 12.58
N VAL A 188 -65.76 -43.71 13.21
CA VAL A 188 -65.39 -42.40 13.75
C VAL A 188 -64.25 -41.83 12.93
N ILE A 189 -64.41 -40.62 12.38
CA ILE A 189 -63.29 -39.85 11.83
C ILE A 189 -62.52 -39.25 13.01
N ASN A 190 -61.25 -39.63 13.13
CA ASN A 190 -60.34 -39.16 14.17
C ASN A 190 -59.58 -37.90 13.72
N ASN A 191 -59.33 -37.76 12.41
CA ASN A 191 -58.70 -36.58 11.82
C ASN A 191 -59.12 -36.43 10.35
N LEU A 192 -59.30 -35.17 9.91
CA LEU A 192 -59.45 -34.76 8.52
C LEU A 192 -58.46 -33.63 8.26
N SER A 193 -57.28 -34.01 7.74
CA SER A 193 -56.13 -33.10 7.58
C SER A 193 -55.94 -32.68 6.12
N LEU A 194 -55.54 -31.42 5.93
CA LEU A 194 -55.08 -30.87 4.66
C LEU A 194 -53.56 -30.71 4.66
N SER A 195 -52.90 -30.88 3.52
CA SER A 195 -51.47 -30.57 3.37
C SER A 195 -51.15 -29.07 3.39
N SER A 196 -52.15 -28.20 3.19
CA SER A 196 -52.11 -26.77 3.49
C SER A 196 -53.52 -26.24 3.72
N LEU A 197 -53.66 -25.22 4.58
CA LEU A 197 -54.92 -24.50 4.79
C LEU A 197 -55.14 -23.38 3.73
N THR A 198 -54.08 -22.96 3.05
CA THR A 198 -54.10 -21.92 2.00
C THR A 198 -53.24 -22.34 0.82
N ILE A 199 -53.73 -22.13 -0.41
CA ILE A 199 -53.02 -22.42 -1.66
C ILE A 199 -53.22 -21.27 -2.66
N LYS A 200 -52.26 -21.05 -3.58
CA LYS A 200 -52.48 -20.12 -4.70
C LYS A 200 -53.34 -20.79 -5.78
N GLN A 201 -54.06 -19.98 -6.55
CA GLN A 201 -54.99 -20.40 -7.60
C GLN A 201 -54.36 -21.44 -8.56
N GLY A 202 -55.01 -22.61 -8.67
CA GLY A 202 -54.58 -23.72 -9.53
C GLY A 202 -53.57 -24.70 -8.92
N ASP A 203 -52.98 -24.38 -7.77
CA ASP A 203 -52.12 -25.34 -7.05
C ASP A 203 -53.00 -26.40 -6.32
N PRO A 204 -52.52 -27.64 -6.13
CA PRO A 204 -53.32 -28.71 -5.50
C PRO A 204 -53.08 -28.84 -3.98
N VAL A 205 -54.06 -29.40 -3.27
CA VAL A 205 -53.92 -29.82 -1.86
C VAL A 205 -54.17 -31.33 -1.71
N ILE A 206 -53.49 -31.98 -0.77
CA ILE A 206 -53.80 -33.36 -0.37
C ILE A 206 -54.74 -33.31 0.83
N VAL A 207 -55.81 -34.11 0.77
CA VAL A 207 -56.84 -34.27 1.80
C VAL A 207 -56.76 -35.70 2.31
N THR A 208 -56.50 -35.88 3.61
CA THR A 208 -56.33 -37.21 4.22
C THR A 208 -57.28 -37.39 5.39
N VAL A 209 -57.93 -38.55 5.42
CA VAL A 209 -58.82 -38.98 6.51
C VAL A 209 -58.13 -40.05 7.34
N LEU A 210 -58.07 -39.86 8.65
CA LEU A 210 -57.84 -40.96 9.59
C LEU A 210 -59.16 -41.28 10.29
N ALA A 211 -59.59 -42.53 10.21
CA ALA A 211 -60.80 -43.01 10.85
C ALA A 211 -60.57 -44.38 11.49
N THR A 212 -61.38 -44.71 12.48
CA THR A 212 -61.41 -46.03 13.12
C THR A 212 -62.84 -46.50 13.30
N ASP A 213 -63.07 -47.77 13.03
CA ASP A 213 -64.35 -48.41 13.32
C ASP A 213 -64.33 -49.07 14.70
N PRO A 214 -65.26 -48.73 15.63
CA PRO A 214 -65.29 -49.31 16.98
C PRO A 214 -65.61 -50.82 16.99
N ASN A 215 -66.33 -51.29 15.97
CA ASN A 215 -66.68 -52.70 15.76
C ASN A 215 -65.60 -53.47 14.97
N LYS A 216 -64.59 -52.76 14.45
CA LYS A 216 -63.46 -53.22 13.62
C LYS A 216 -63.86 -53.71 12.22
N GLU A 217 -64.90 -53.11 11.65
CA GLU A 217 -65.37 -53.40 10.30
C GLU A 217 -64.54 -52.71 9.19
N THR A 218 -64.76 -53.13 7.94
CA THR A 218 -64.00 -52.63 6.77
C THR A 218 -64.58 -51.31 6.28
N MET A 219 -63.86 -50.21 6.52
CA MET A 219 -64.25 -48.86 6.12
C MET A 219 -64.05 -48.59 4.62
N LYS A 220 -64.99 -47.86 4.02
CA LYS A 220 -64.93 -47.24 2.70
C LYS A 220 -64.93 -45.73 2.83
N TYR A 221 -64.13 -45.06 2.00
CA TYR A 221 -63.92 -43.62 2.01
C TYR A 221 -64.47 -42.99 0.72
N ALA A 222 -65.07 -41.80 0.83
CA ALA A 222 -65.51 -40.99 -0.30
C ALA A 222 -65.30 -39.50 -0.01
N PHE A 223 -65.09 -38.69 -1.05
CA PHE A 223 -64.81 -37.26 -0.94
C PHE A 223 -65.65 -36.48 -1.94
N THR A 224 -66.18 -35.33 -1.51
CA THR A 224 -66.97 -34.42 -2.34
C THR A 224 -66.58 -32.97 -2.06
N ALA A 225 -66.31 -32.21 -3.11
CA ALA A 225 -65.97 -30.79 -3.07
C ALA A 225 -66.38 -30.14 -4.40
N ASP A 226 -66.41 -28.82 -4.45
CA ASP A 226 -66.41 -28.08 -5.71
C ASP A 226 -65.01 -28.10 -6.34
N GLY A 227 -64.91 -28.26 -7.66
CA GLY A 227 -63.64 -28.45 -8.37
C GLY A 227 -63.29 -29.92 -8.64
N THR A 228 -62.00 -30.24 -8.75
CA THR A 228 -61.54 -31.57 -9.20
C THR A 228 -60.93 -32.39 -8.06
N ILE A 229 -61.29 -33.68 -8.01
CA ILE A 229 -60.77 -34.67 -7.05
C ILE A 229 -60.11 -35.81 -7.83
N ALA A 230 -58.84 -36.10 -7.52
CA ALA A 230 -58.10 -37.25 -8.01
C ALA A 230 -57.74 -38.20 -6.85
N LEU A 231 -57.87 -39.50 -7.07
CA LEU A 231 -57.49 -40.52 -6.08
C LEU A 231 -55.96 -40.55 -5.88
N THR A 232 -55.52 -40.85 -4.66
CA THR A 232 -54.11 -41.23 -4.40
C THR A 232 -53.96 -42.76 -4.40
N SER A 233 -52.74 -43.25 -4.16
CA SER A 233 -52.47 -44.67 -3.92
C SER A 233 -53.09 -45.20 -2.61
N SER A 234 -53.55 -44.33 -1.71
CA SER A 234 -54.17 -44.70 -0.45
C SER A 234 -55.68 -44.38 -0.48
N PRO A 235 -56.58 -45.33 -0.16
CA PRO A 235 -58.02 -45.12 -0.30
C PRO A 235 -58.60 -44.03 0.60
N ASN A 236 -57.90 -43.70 1.69
CA ASN A 236 -58.27 -42.67 2.66
C ASN A 236 -57.70 -41.27 2.35
N ALA A 237 -57.09 -41.06 1.17
CA ALA A 237 -56.56 -39.75 0.77
C ALA A 237 -56.80 -39.42 -0.72
N VAL A 238 -57.09 -38.14 -0.99
CA VAL A 238 -57.31 -37.60 -2.34
C VAL A 238 -56.51 -36.32 -2.57
N LYS A 239 -56.20 -36.04 -3.82
CA LYS A 239 -55.65 -34.76 -4.29
C LYS A 239 -56.80 -33.91 -4.83
N TRP A 240 -57.03 -32.74 -4.25
CA TRP A 240 -58.03 -31.77 -4.71
C TRP A 240 -57.35 -30.60 -5.42
N THR A 241 -57.99 -30.06 -6.46
CA THR A 241 -57.50 -28.87 -7.19
C THR A 241 -58.68 -27.96 -7.56
N PRO A 242 -58.63 -26.66 -7.20
CA PRO A 242 -59.73 -25.72 -7.41
C PRO A 242 -59.92 -25.36 -8.89
N THR A 243 -61.17 -25.28 -9.33
CA THR A 243 -61.55 -24.85 -10.70
C THR A 243 -61.60 -23.33 -10.83
N THR A 244 -60.45 -22.68 -10.60
CA THR A 244 -60.16 -21.24 -10.82
C THR A 244 -60.89 -20.20 -9.97
N THR A 245 -61.97 -20.52 -9.25
CA THR A 245 -62.56 -19.62 -8.25
C THR A 245 -61.60 -19.34 -7.08
N LEU A 246 -61.74 -18.16 -6.46
CA LEU A 246 -61.00 -17.74 -5.28
C LEU A 246 -61.92 -17.70 -4.05
N GLY A 247 -61.35 -17.82 -2.85
CA GLY A 247 -62.07 -17.78 -1.58
C GLY A 247 -61.96 -19.09 -0.80
N VAL A 248 -62.91 -19.34 0.10
CA VAL A 248 -62.90 -20.50 0.99
C VAL A 248 -63.72 -21.63 0.38
N HIS A 249 -63.05 -22.70 -0.04
CA HIS A 249 -63.65 -23.91 -0.59
C HIS A 249 -63.80 -24.97 0.48
N THR A 250 -64.86 -25.79 0.41
CA THR A 250 -65.18 -26.79 1.46
C THR A 250 -65.17 -28.20 0.91
N ILE A 251 -64.30 -29.02 1.48
CA ILE A 251 -64.10 -30.41 1.11
C ILE A 251 -64.73 -31.29 2.18
N LYS A 252 -65.72 -32.09 1.79
CA LYS A 252 -66.40 -33.05 2.66
C LYS A 252 -65.82 -34.45 2.45
N ALA A 253 -65.37 -35.07 3.53
CA ALA A 253 -65.02 -36.48 3.59
C ALA A 253 -66.16 -37.30 4.21
N ILE A 254 -66.33 -38.52 3.72
CA ILE A 254 -67.34 -39.48 4.17
C ILE A 254 -66.66 -40.82 4.42
N VAL A 255 -66.94 -41.46 5.56
CA VAL A 255 -66.45 -42.80 5.91
C VAL A 255 -67.65 -43.68 6.25
N SER A 256 -67.67 -44.91 5.74
CA SER A 256 -68.81 -45.83 5.83
C SER A 256 -68.37 -47.28 6.02
N ASP A 257 -69.19 -48.07 6.69
CA ASP A 257 -68.98 -49.50 6.98
C ASP A 257 -70.18 -50.33 6.44
N SER A 258 -70.61 -51.38 7.16
CA SER A 258 -71.86 -52.11 6.85
C SER A 258 -73.09 -51.61 7.62
N HIS A 259 -72.90 -50.88 8.72
CA HIS A 259 -73.96 -50.39 9.61
C HIS A 259 -74.26 -48.88 9.48
N GLY A 260 -73.39 -48.07 8.86
CA GLY A 260 -73.73 -46.68 8.51
C GLY A 260 -72.61 -45.86 7.88
N SER A 261 -72.66 -44.54 8.12
CA SER A 261 -71.66 -43.60 7.63
C SER A 261 -71.56 -42.33 8.47
N VAL A 262 -70.34 -41.84 8.67
CA VAL A 262 -70.03 -40.52 9.25
C VAL A 262 -69.46 -39.61 8.16
N SER A 263 -69.56 -38.28 8.34
CA SER A 263 -68.90 -37.33 7.44
C SER A 263 -68.42 -36.09 8.17
N GLN A 264 -67.27 -35.55 7.76
CA GLN A 264 -66.70 -34.33 8.29
C GLN A 264 -66.30 -33.40 7.14
N ASN A 265 -66.42 -32.09 7.36
CA ASN A 265 -65.97 -31.06 6.42
C ASN A 265 -64.64 -30.48 6.89
N THR A 266 -63.80 -30.09 5.94
CA THR A 266 -62.66 -29.19 6.12
C THR A 266 -62.70 -28.11 5.04
N SER A 267 -61.99 -27.01 5.23
CA SER A 267 -62.02 -25.89 4.30
C SER A 267 -60.60 -25.39 3.98
N VAL A 268 -60.39 -24.99 2.74
CA VAL A 268 -59.12 -24.53 2.20
C VAL A 268 -59.32 -23.19 1.49
N THR A 269 -58.41 -22.25 1.71
CA THR A 269 -58.47 -20.91 1.13
C THR A 269 -57.65 -20.85 -0.15
N VAL A 270 -58.30 -20.50 -1.27
CA VAL A 270 -57.66 -20.29 -2.57
C VAL A 270 -57.45 -18.80 -2.76
N ILE A 271 -56.19 -18.37 -2.71
CA ILE A 271 -55.79 -16.96 -2.92
C ILE A 271 -55.31 -16.74 -4.36
N LEU A 272 -55.39 -15.49 -4.83
CA LEU A 272 -54.90 -15.11 -6.15
C LEU A 272 -53.41 -15.42 -6.29
N LYS A 273 -53.01 -15.91 -7.48
CA LYS A 273 -51.60 -16.12 -7.82
C LYS A 273 -51.05 -14.85 -8.44
N ASN A 274 -50.35 -14.04 -7.65
CA ASN A 274 -49.74 -12.80 -8.12
C ASN A 274 -48.74 -13.04 -9.27
N ASN A 275 -48.55 -12.05 -10.13
CA ASN A 275 -47.75 -12.11 -11.35
C ASN A 275 -46.84 -10.89 -11.40
N ALA A 276 -45.57 -11.07 -11.78
CA ALA A 276 -44.62 -9.97 -11.79
C ALA A 276 -45.03 -8.80 -12.72
N PRO A 277 -44.78 -7.54 -12.33
CA PRO A 277 -45.20 -6.37 -13.10
C PRO A 277 -44.46 -6.24 -14.43
N VAL A 278 -45.10 -5.55 -15.39
CA VAL A 278 -44.62 -5.46 -16.78
C VAL A 278 -44.15 -4.05 -17.11
N ILE A 279 -42.88 -3.87 -17.50
CA ILE A 279 -42.37 -2.58 -18.00
C ILE A 279 -42.70 -2.41 -19.49
N ASN A 280 -43.85 -1.80 -19.73
CA ASN A 280 -44.37 -1.43 -21.06
C ASN A 280 -43.37 -0.58 -21.85
N SER A 281 -42.87 0.52 -21.27
CA SER A 281 -41.85 1.36 -21.91
C SER A 281 -40.85 1.95 -20.92
N LEU A 282 -39.65 2.25 -21.41
CA LEU A 282 -38.65 3.09 -20.76
C LEU A 282 -38.08 4.01 -21.84
N VAL A 283 -38.21 5.32 -21.64
CA VAL A 283 -37.85 6.34 -22.64
C VAL A 283 -37.11 7.50 -21.98
N ALA A 284 -36.25 8.17 -22.75
CA ALA A 284 -35.62 9.42 -22.38
C ALA A 284 -35.97 10.50 -23.41
N ASN A 285 -36.20 11.74 -22.98
CA ASN A 285 -36.55 12.86 -23.88
C ASN A 285 -35.48 13.12 -24.95
N SER A 286 -34.21 12.91 -24.59
CA SER A 286 -33.12 12.69 -25.53
C SER A 286 -32.24 11.54 -25.05
N THR A 287 -31.78 10.72 -25.99
CA THR A 287 -30.73 9.70 -25.82
C THR A 287 -29.35 10.19 -26.26
N THR A 288 -29.22 11.44 -26.73
CA THR A 288 -27.95 12.09 -27.09
C THR A 288 -27.83 13.39 -26.30
N ILE A 289 -26.78 13.53 -25.49
CA ILE A 289 -26.71 14.58 -24.45
C ILE A 289 -25.33 15.24 -24.49
N THR A 290 -25.30 16.58 -24.45
CA THR A 290 -24.08 17.37 -24.24
C THR A 290 -23.70 17.32 -22.74
N PRO A 291 -22.41 17.14 -22.38
CA PRO A 291 -21.97 17.21 -20.99
C PRO A 291 -22.55 18.40 -20.22
N GLY A 292 -22.93 18.17 -18.95
CA GLY A 292 -23.56 19.17 -18.08
C GLY A 292 -25.06 19.40 -18.30
N LEU A 293 -25.65 18.96 -19.42
CA LEU A 293 -27.11 18.98 -19.62
C LEU A 293 -27.76 17.69 -19.09
N SER A 294 -29.04 17.79 -18.71
CA SER A 294 -29.83 16.66 -18.20
C SER A 294 -30.96 16.26 -19.16
N THR A 295 -31.43 15.02 -19.04
CA THR A 295 -32.56 14.48 -19.81
C THR A 295 -33.62 13.94 -18.85
N LYS A 296 -34.89 14.01 -19.25
CA LYS A 296 -35.99 13.41 -18.49
C LYS A 296 -36.16 11.95 -18.91
N VAL A 297 -36.07 11.02 -17.96
CA VAL A 297 -36.30 9.58 -18.15
C VAL A 297 -37.64 9.21 -17.53
N THR A 298 -38.46 8.49 -18.28
CA THR A 298 -39.80 8.05 -17.86
C THR A 298 -39.95 6.55 -18.09
N VAL A 299 -40.39 5.83 -17.07
CA VAL A 299 -40.82 4.43 -17.19
C VAL A 299 -42.35 4.37 -17.17
N GLN A 300 -42.91 3.44 -17.93
CA GLN A 300 -44.33 3.09 -17.86
C GLN A 300 -44.42 1.60 -17.61
N ALA A 301 -45.14 1.23 -16.56
CA ALA A 301 -45.34 -0.15 -16.16
C ALA A 301 -46.79 -0.37 -15.72
N SER A 302 -47.22 -1.63 -15.76
CA SER A 302 -48.54 -2.05 -15.33
C SER A 302 -48.45 -3.44 -14.71
N ASP A 303 -49.25 -3.67 -13.68
CA ASP A 303 -49.34 -4.97 -13.04
C ASP A 303 -50.49 -5.82 -13.64
N PRO A 304 -50.31 -7.13 -13.90
CA PRO A 304 -51.39 -8.01 -14.40
C PRO A 304 -52.52 -8.25 -13.39
N ASN A 305 -52.25 -8.17 -12.09
CA ASN A 305 -53.21 -8.36 -11.01
C ASN A 305 -53.75 -7.02 -10.47
N GLY A 306 -53.07 -5.91 -10.76
CA GLY A 306 -53.44 -4.55 -10.36
C GLY A 306 -52.70 -4.06 -9.12
N ASP A 307 -51.63 -4.73 -8.72
CA ASP A 307 -50.82 -4.36 -7.54
C ASP A 307 -50.20 -2.96 -7.67
N THR A 308 -49.92 -2.33 -6.52
CA THR A 308 -49.35 -0.98 -6.46
C THR A 308 -47.85 -1.01 -6.70
N LEU A 309 -47.40 -0.27 -7.73
CA LEU A 309 -46.02 -0.32 -8.20
C LEU A 309 -45.10 0.70 -7.52
N ALA A 310 -44.01 0.20 -6.94
CA ALA A 310 -42.85 0.98 -6.53
C ALA A 310 -41.86 1.13 -7.69
N TYR A 311 -41.20 2.29 -7.76
CA TYR A 311 -40.30 2.67 -8.83
C TYR A 311 -38.95 3.13 -8.27
N SER A 312 -37.86 2.71 -8.90
CA SER A 312 -36.52 3.23 -8.62
C SER A 312 -35.67 3.26 -9.89
N PHE A 313 -34.64 4.11 -9.89
CA PHE A 313 -33.75 4.30 -11.03
C PHE A 313 -32.28 4.26 -10.55
N SER A 314 -31.41 3.66 -11.35
CA SER A 314 -29.97 3.57 -11.08
C SER A 314 -29.16 3.71 -12.36
N GLY A 315 -27.95 4.26 -12.25
CA GLY A 315 -27.07 4.57 -13.38
C GLY A 315 -25.85 5.34 -12.90
N GLN A 316 -24.93 5.65 -13.81
CA GLN A 316 -23.82 6.58 -13.55
C GLN A 316 -24.29 8.02 -13.80
N GLY A 317 -23.78 8.98 -13.02
CA GLY A 317 -24.27 10.36 -13.00
C GLY A 317 -25.32 10.58 -11.90
N THR A 318 -25.95 11.76 -11.90
CA THR A 318 -26.96 12.16 -10.90
C THR A 318 -28.36 11.80 -11.36
N ILE A 319 -29.20 11.27 -10.47
CA ILE A 319 -30.60 10.95 -10.72
C ILE A 319 -31.47 11.69 -9.69
N GLU A 320 -32.36 12.54 -10.16
CA GLU A 320 -33.25 13.38 -9.34
C GLU A 320 -34.72 13.08 -9.66
N GLN A 321 -35.53 12.76 -8.66
CA GLN A 321 -36.94 12.42 -8.87
C GLN A 321 -37.78 13.70 -9.08
N THR A 322 -38.36 13.85 -10.27
CA THR A 322 -39.09 15.07 -10.67
C THR A 322 -40.60 14.87 -10.74
N GLY A 323 -41.20 14.78 -9.54
CA GLY A 323 -42.64 14.64 -9.33
C GLY A 323 -43.08 13.19 -9.24
N SER A 324 -43.74 12.67 -10.27
CA SER A 324 -44.27 11.30 -10.32
C SER A 324 -43.18 10.25 -10.08
N PRO A 325 -43.44 9.16 -9.35
CA PRO A 325 -42.41 8.18 -8.97
C PRO A 325 -41.81 7.42 -10.16
N ASN A 326 -42.54 7.33 -11.28
CA ASN A 326 -42.09 6.71 -12.52
C ASN A 326 -41.26 7.65 -13.43
N VAL A 327 -40.81 8.78 -12.90
CA VAL A 327 -40.16 9.88 -13.64
C VAL A 327 -38.94 10.41 -12.88
N VAL A 328 -37.81 10.52 -13.57
CA VAL A 328 -36.59 11.16 -13.06
C VAL A 328 -35.98 12.10 -14.08
N THR A 329 -35.27 13.12 -13.60
CA THR A 329 -34.24 13.82 -14.36
C THR A 329 -32.91 13.11 -14.15
N TRP A 330 -32.22 12.77 -15.23
CA TRP A 330 -30.89 12.18 -15.17
C TRP A 330 -29.86 13.13 -15.79
N THR A 331 -28.80 13.41 -15.04
CA THR A 331 -27.64 14.19 -15.47
C THR A 331 -26.46 13.23 -15.60
N PRO A 332 -25.96 12.96 -16.82
CA PRO A 332 -24.82 12.06 -17.02
C PRO A 332 -23.52 12.56 -16.36
N PRO A 333 -22.51 11.68 -16.20
CA PRO A 333 -21.13 12.10 -15.99
C PRO A 333 -20.63 12.96 -17.16
N THR A 334 -19.67 13.84 -16.90
CA THR A 334 -19.09 14.73 -17.92
C THR A 334 -18.22 13.99 -18.94
N THR A 335 -17.66 12.82 -18.58
CA THR A 335 -16.83 12.01 -19.49
C THR A 335 -17.66 11.51 -20.69
N PRO A 336 -17.24 11.74 -21.94
CA PRO A 336 -17.94 11.25 -23.13
C PRO A 336 -18.06 9.72 -23.16
N GLY A 337 -19.19 9.19 -23.64
CA GLY A 337 -19.41 7.74 -23.69
C GLY A 337 -20.88 7.31 -23.71
N ASN A 338 -21.11 6.00 -23.79
CA ASN A 338 -22.44 5.41 -23.73
C ASN A 338 -22.76 4.94 -22.30
N TYR A 339 -23.75 5.56 -21.68
CA TYR A 339 -24.20 5.26 -20.32
C TYR A 339 -25.53 4.52 -20.34
N SER A 340 -25.80 3.77 -19.26
CA SER A 340 -27.04 3.01 -19.09
C SER A 340 -27.79 3.47 -17.84
N ILE A 341 -29.07 3.81 -18.00
CA ILE A 341 -30.00 4.10 -16.91
C ILE A 341 -30.94 2.90 -16.79
N LYS A 342 -30.91 2.23 -15.64
CA LYS A 342 -31.74 1.08 -15.29
C LYS A 342 -32.91 1.53 -14.44
N ALA A 343 -34.13 1.42 -14.99
CA ALA A 343 -35.35 1.51 -14.21
C ALA A 343 -35.67 0.14 -13.61
N LEU A 344 -36.10 0.13 -12.35
CA LEU A 344 -36.51 -1.05 -11.60
C LEU A 344 -37.90 -0.80 -11.02
N VAL A 345 -38.80 -1.75 -11.26
CA VAL A 345 -40.21 -1.67 -10.89
C VAL A 345 -40.59 -2.92 -10.10
N ALA A 346 -41.23 -2.72 -8.95
CA ALA A 346 -41.57 -3.77 -8.01
C ALA A 346 -43.03 -3.67 -7.56
N ASP A 347 -43.64 -4.81 -7.25
CA ASP A 347 -44.89 -4.92 -6.51
C ASP A 347 -44.56 -5.34 -5.05
N SER A 348 -45.39 -6.19 -4.43
CA SER A 348 -45.16 -6.75 -3.09
C SER A 348 -44.38 -8.09 -3.05
N GLU A 349 -44.21 -8.81 -4.16
CA GLU A 349 -43.63 -10.17 -4.22
C GLU A 349 -42.50 -10.31 -5.28
N PHE A 350 -42.46 -9.44 -6.28
CA PHE A 350 -41.64 -9.50 -7.48
C PHE A 350 -40.95 -8.17 -7.81
N THR A 351 -39.96 -8.24 -8.70
CA THR A 351 -39.24 -7.07 -9.19
C THR A 351 -38.74 -7.33 -10.60
N VAL A 352 -39.00 -6.39 -11.51
CA VAL A 352 -38.49 -6.39 -12.88
C VAL A 352 -37.62 -5.16 -13.14
N SER A 353 -36.81 -5.19 -14.19
CA SER A 353 -36.02 -4.02 -14.58
C SER A 353 -35.75 -3.95 -16.07
N LYS A 354 -35.52 -2.74 -16.56
CA LYS A 354 -35.24 -2.43 -17.97
C LYS A 354 -34.20 -1.32 -18.02
N SER A 355 -33.28 -1.39 -18.98
CA SER A 355 -32.28 -0.34 -19.19
C SER A 355 -32.54 0.42 -20.48
N ILE A 356 -32.19 1.70 -20.48
CA ILE A 356 -32.04 2.53 -21.68
C ILE A 356 -30.60 3.05 -21.75
N SER A 357 -30.03 3.06 -22.96
CA SER A 357 -28.72 3.63 -23.21
C SER A 357 -28.83 5.05 -23.76
N ALA A 358 -27.91 5.91 -23.36
CA ALA A 358 -27.77 7.26 -23.87
C ALA A 358 -26.30 7.62 -24.10
N THR A 359 -26.03 8.30 -25.21
CA THR A 359 -24.69 8.76 -25.61
C THR A 359 -24.47 10.16 -25.07
N VAL A 360 -23.49 10.31 -24.19
CA VAL A 360 -22.89 11.60 -23.88
C VAL A 360 -21.90 11.91 -25.00
N LEU A 361 -22.16 13.00 -25.72
CA LEU A 361 -21.30 13.46 -26.79
C LEU A 361 -19.93 13.88 -26.23
N SER A 362 -18.89 13.74 -27.04
CA SER A 362 -17.67 14.52 -26.82
C SER A 362 -18.02 16.00 -26.88
N GLN A 363 -17.81 16.72 -25.79
CA GLN A 363 -17.67 18.17 -25.83
C GLN A 363 -16.58 18.50 -26.86
N LEU A 364 -16.86 19.43 -27.77
CA LEU A 364 -15.92 19.78 -28.83
C LEU A 364 -14.83 20.67 -28.22
N ASN A 365 -13.86 20.03 -27.57
CA ASN A 365 -12.77 20.62 -26.79
C ASN A 365 -12.23 21.91 -27.43
N THR A 366 -12.60 23.05 -26.86
CA THR A 366 -12.22 24.38 -27.31
C THR A 366 -10.82 24.68 -26.76
N PRO A 367 -9.78 24.81 -27.60
CA PRO A 367 -8.42 24.91 -27.07
C PRO A 367 -8.24 26.12 -26.13
N PRO A 368 -7.41 25.97 -25.07
CA PRO A 368 -7.28 26.95 -24.00
C PRO A 368 -6.79 28.29 -24.54
N GLN A 369 -7.32 29.38 -23.97
CA GLN A 369 -7.06 30.73 -24.48
C GLN A 369 -6.05 31.45 -23.58
N ILE A 370 -4.86 31.72 -24.11
CA ILE A 370 -3.86 32.57 -23.45
C ILE A 370 -4.26 34.04 -23.63
N SER A 371 -4.69 34.69 -22.55
CA SER A 371 -5.13 36.08 -22.54
C SER A 371 -3.99 37.06 -22.26
N SER A 372 -2.91 36.64 -21.58
CA SER A 372 -1.64 37.37 -21.61
C SER A 372 -0.43 36.51 -21.26
N VAL A 373 0.73 36.86 -21.83
CA VAL A 373 2.05 36.45 -21.35
C VAL A 373 2.77 37.71 -20.88
N LYS A 374 3.32 37.69 -19.67
CA LYS A 374 4.02 38.82 -19.06
C LYS A 374 5.41 38.38 -18.60
N LEU A 375 6.41 39.22 -18.87
CA LEU A 375 7.77 39.07 -18.36
C LEU A 375 7.98 40.09 -17.24
N SER A 376 8.70 39.71 -16.17
CA SER A 376 9.10 40.68 -15.13
C SER A 376 10.13 41.69 -15.66
N ALA A 377 10.89 41.30 -16.68
CA ALA A 377 11.78 42.17 -17.44
C ALA A 377 11.91 41.64 -18.88
N THR A 378 11.62 42.49 -19.88
CA THR A 378 11.80 42.18 -21.30
C THR A 378 13.25 42.28 -21.77
N THR A 379 14.08 42.98 -20.99
CA THR A 379 15.53 43.09 -21.18
C THR A 379 16.21 42.71 -19.87
N ILE A 380 17.11 41.74 -19.91
CA ILE A 380 17.92 41.31 -18.76
C ILE A 380 19.39 41.20 -19.12
N THR A 381 20.24 41.21 -18.11
CA THR A 381 21.68 40.99 -18.25
C THR A 381 21.99 39.49 -18.21
N ALA A 382 22.99 39.02 -18.95
CA ALA A 382 23.48 37.64 -18.82
C ALA A 382 23.79 37.28 -17.35
N GLY A 383 23.24 36.17 -16.87
CA GLY A 383 23.30 35.74 -15.47
C GLY A 383 22.16 36.26 -14.56
N GLN A 384 21.40 37.27 -14.97
CA GLN A 384 20.11 37.60 -14.34
C GLN A 384 19.01 36.66 -14.84
N SER A 385 17.90 36.56 -14.09
CA SER A 385 16.73 35.77 -14.50
C SER A 385 15.50 36.68 -14.62
N THR A 386 14.52 36.31 -15.46
CA THR A 386 13.19 36.94 -15.47
C THR A 386 12.10 35.90 -15.19
N ALA A 387 11.06 36.32 -14.49
CA ALA A 387 9.84 35.55 -14.36
C ALA A 387 8.99 35.70 -15.62
N ILE A 388 8.46 34.59 -16.14
CA ILE A 388 7.42 34.55 -17.15
C ILE A 388 6.12 34.08 -16.48
N THR A 389 5.10 34.93 -16.51
CA THR A 389 3.78 34.69 -15.92
C THR A 389 2.73 34.68 -17.02
N VAL A 390 1.82 33.71 -16.96
CA VAL A 390 0.80 33.48 -17.99
C VAL A 390 -0.59 33.64 -17.40
N THR A 391 -1.44 34.39 -18.08
CA THR A 391 -2.88 34.35 -17.84
C THR A 391 -3.50 33.56 -18.99
N ALA A 392 -4.18 32.47 -18.64
CA ALA A 392 -4.92 31.67 -19.59
C ALA A 392 -6.21 31.18 -18.93
N SER A 393 -7.22 30.91 -19.75
CA SER A 393 -8.52 30.40 -19.33
C SER A 393 -9.02 29.39 -20.35
N ASP A 394 -9.59 28.30 -19.87
CA ASP A 394 -10.24 27.33 -20.74
C ASP A 394 -11.72 27.69 -20.96
N PRO A 395 -12.22 27.76 -22.21
CA PRO A 395 -13.63 28.04 -22.47
C PRO A 395 -14.59 26.94 -21.98
N ASP A 396 -14.12 25.69 -21.97
CA ASP A 396 -14.86 24.54 -21.46
C ASP A 396 -14.63 24.33 -19.94
N SER A 397 -13.82 25.20 -19.32
CA SER A 397 -13.42 25.21 -17.90
C SER A 397 -12.53 24.03 -17.47
N ASP A 398 -11.83 23.40 -18.41
CA ASP A 398 -10.88 22.32 -18.14
C ASP A 398 -9.62 22.76 -17.38
N SER A 399 -8.97 21.80 -16.72
CA SER A 399 -7.79 22.03 -15.89
C SER A 399 -6.53 22.28 -16.73
N LEU A 400 -5.96 23.48 -16.62
CA LEU A 400 -4.81 23.89 -17.42
C LEU A 400 -3.45 23.38 -16.89
N GLY A 401 -2.79 22.56 -17.70
CA GLY A 401 -1.36 22.30 -17.61
C GLY A 401 -0.53 23.38 -18.32
N TYR A 402 0.66 23.66 -17.78
CA TYR A 402 1.60 24.63 -18.31
C TYR A 402 2.96 23.95 -18.54
N THR A 403 3.62 24.24 -19.65
CA THR A 403 5.00 23.81 -19.92
C THR A 403 5.78 24.97 -20.52
N PHE A 404 6.77 25.45 -19.78
CA PHE A 404 7.65 26.54 -20.18
C PHE A 404 8.91 25.99 -20.83
N SER A 405 9.35 26.60 -21.93
CA SER A 405 10.49 26.14 -22.71
C SER A 405 11.24 27.31 -23.34
N GLY A 406 12.55 27.14 -23.50
CA GLY A 406 13.44 28.10 -24.13
C GLY A 406 14.89 27.69 -23.92
N PRO A 407 15.84 28.26 -24.70
CA PRO A 407 17.27 28.03 -24.48
C PRO A 407 17.67 28.60 -23.10
N GLY A 408 18.52 27.89 -22.36
CA GLY A 408 18.87 28.24 -20.97
C GLY A 408 18.21 27.29 -19.97
N THR A 409 17.96 27.78 -18.75
CA THR A 409 17.32 27.00 -17.67
C THR A 409 15.94 27.57 -17.35
N VAL A 410 14.94 26.70 -17.24
CA VAL A 410 13.57 27.04 -16.83
C VAL A 410 13.29 26.34 -15.50
N ALA A 411 12.93 27.11 -14.47
CA ALA A 411 12.52 26.61 -13.17
C ALA A 411 11.06 26.98 -12.90
N ASN A 412 10.22 26.01 -12.55
CA ASN A 412 8.82 26.25 -12.22
C ASN A 412 8.70 27.13 -10.96
N GLY A 413 7.76 28.07 -10.97
CA GLY A 413 7.48 28.95 -9.85
C GLY A 413 6.59 28.32 -8.78
N SER A 414 6.18 29.13 -7.80
CA SER A 414 5.24 28.75 -6.74
C SER A 414 3.78 28.59 -7.20
N GLN A 415 3.51 28.79 -8.49
CA GLN A 415 2.21 28.65 -9.15
C GLN A 415 2.43 28.01 -10.52
N PRO A 416 1.51 27.16 -11.04
CA PRO A 416 1.73 26.42 -12.28
C PRO A 416 1.83 27.32 -13.51
N ASN A 417 1.22 28.51 -13.49
CA ASN A 417 1.24 29.50 -14.56
C ASN A 417 2.43 30.49 -14.49
N LEU A 418 3.45 30.17 -13.68
CA LEU A 418 4.63 31.00 -13.42
C LEU A 418 5.90 30.14 -13.55
N ALA A 419 6.90 30.65 -14.26
CA ALA A 419 8.25 30.08 -14.24
C ALA A 419 9.31 31.19 -14.17
N ASN A 420 10.45 30.90 -13.54
CA ASN A 420 11.66 31.71 -13.61
C ASN A 420 12.56 31.15 -14.71
N TRP A 421 13.01 32.00 -15.62
CA TRP A 421 13.96 31.64 -16.67
C TRP A 421 15.30 32.33 -16.47
N THR A 422 16.36 31.53 -16.54
CA THR A 422 17.75 31.97 -16.56
C THR A 422 18.32 31.73 -17.96
N PRO A 423 18.85 32.75 -18.64
CA PRO A 423 19.31 32.64 -20.01
C PRO A 423 20.62 31.84 -20.13
N PRO A 424 21.01 31.42 -21.34
CA PRO A 424 22.39 31.09 -21.64
C PRO A 424 23.32 32.29 -21.37
N VAL A 425 24.60 32.02 -21.12
CA VAL A 425 25.62 33.09 -20.91
C VAL A 425 25.88 33.94 -22.15
N THR A 426 25.49 33.46 -23.34
CA THR A 426 25.63 34.18 -24.61
C THR A 426 24.60 35.31 -24.71
N PRO A 427 25.00 36.56 -25.00
CA PRO A 427 24.07 37.65 -25.29
C PRO A 427 23.22 37.36 -26.53
N GLY A 428 21.95 37.76 -26.54
CA GLY A 428 21.07 37.49 -27.68
C GLY A 428 19.60 37.85 -27.46
N SER A 429 18.82 37.76 -28.53
CA SER A 429 17.36 37.81 -28.48
C SER A 429 16.83 36.38 -28.38
N TYR A 430 16.18 36.04 -27.28
CA TYR A 430 15.73 34.68 -26.99
C TYR A 430 14.22 34.58 -26.92
N LEU A 431 13.68 33.56 -27.57
CA LEU A 431 12.26 33.27 -27.57
C LEU A 431 11.92 32.30 -26.44
N LEU A 432 11.25 32.79 -25.40
CA LEU A 432 10.58 31.94 -24.42
C LEU A 432 9.23 31.51 -24.98
N THR A 433 8.93 30.22 -24.93
CA THR A 433 7.65 29.65 -25.37
C THR A 433 6.98 28.94 -24.20
N VAL A 434 5.71 29.28 -23.97
CA VAL A 434 4.84 28.52 -23.08
C VAL A 434 3.82 27.74 -23.91
N LYS A 435 3.72 26.45 -23.61
CA LYS A 435 2.59 25.61 -24.01
C LYS A 435 1.59 25.60 -22.86
N VAL A 436 0.33 25.93 -23.14
CA VAL A 436 -0.80 25.73 -22.23
C VAL A 436 -1.67 24.63 -22.82
N SER A 437 -2.02 23.63 -22.03
CA SER A 437 -2.72 22.43 -22.48
C SER A 437 -3.86 22.04 -21.53
N ASP A 438 -4.99 21.69 -22.11
CA ASP A 438 -6.04 20.90 -21.46
C ASP A 438 -5.68 19.39 -21.54
N ALA A 439 -6.66 18.48 -21.37
CA ALA A 439 -6.44 17.03 -21.43
C ALA A 439 -6.31 16.46 -22.86
N SER A 440 -6.77 17.19 -23.88
CA SER A 440 -6.92 16.78 -25.28
C SER A 440 -6.11 17.64 -26.26
N SER A 441 -5.88 18.91 -25.93
CA SER A 441 -5.38 19.94 -26.84
C SER A 441 -4.34 20.88 -26.18
N SER A 442 -3.78 21.81 -26.96
CA SER A 442 -2.89 22.84 -26.44
C SER A 442 -2.70 24.01 -27.39
N VAL A 443 -2.48 25.20 -26.83
CA VAL A 443 -1.97 26.36 -27.55
C VAL A 443 -0.56 26.73 -27.08
N THR A 444 0.18 27.44 -27.92
CA THR A 444 1.49 28.00 -27.57
C THR A 444 1.50 29.50 -27.77
N ALA A 445 2.02 30.23 -26.79
CA ALA A 445 2.40 31.63 -26.94
C ALA A 445 3.89 31.79 -26.63
N SER A 446 4.51 32.84 -27.19
CA SER A 446 5.92 33.12 -26.97
C SER A 446 6.15 34.58 -26.64
N ALA A 447 7.18 34.85 -25.82
CA ALA A 447 7.63 36.17 -25.45
C ALA A 447 9.14 36.28 -25.67
N THR A 448 9.59 37.37 -26.26
CA THR A 448 11.02 37.60 -26.52
C THR A 448 11.66 38.30 -25.33
N VAL A 449 12.76 37.74 -24.82
CA VAL A 449 13.64 38.40 -23.85
C VAL A 449 14.94 38.80 -24.55
N VAL A 450 15.33 40.07 -24.43
CA VAL A 450 16.65 40.54 -24.87
C VAL A 450 17.63 40.34 -23.73
N VAL A 451 18.52 39.36 -23.88
CA VAL A 451 19.65 39.14 -22.98
C VAL A 451 20.79 40.00 -23.46
N GLN A 452 20.96 41.15 -22.82
CA GLN A 452 22.15 41.97 -22.99
C GLN A 452 23.35 41.24 -22.38
N ALA A 453 24.53 41.49 -22.94
CA ALA A 453 25.77 41.17 -22.24
C ALA A 453 25.77 41.83 -20.85
N LEU A 454 26.51 41.25 -19.90
CA LEU A 454 27.02 42.04 -18.77
C LEU A 454 27.57 43.35 -19.33
N PRO A 455 27.08 44.53 -18.89
CA PRO A 455 27.51 45.80 -19.45
C PRO A 455 29.01 45.90 -19.36
N GLN A 456 29.68 45.77 -20.51
CA GLN A 456 31.13 45.88 -20.55
C GLN A 456 31.49 47.35 -20.38
N THR A 457 31.62 47.76 -19.12
CA THR A 457 32.68 48.68 -18.73
C THR A 457 33.92 48.25 -19.50
N THR A 458 34.49 49.15 -20.29
CA THR A 458 35.59 48.85 -21.21
C THR A 458 36.82 48.39 -20.43
N GLY A 459 36.91 47.08 -20.20
CA GLY A 459 37.63 46.53 -19.06
C GLY A 459 37.56 45.02 -18.98
N GLU A 460 38.45 44.38 -19.75
CA GLU A 460 39.08 43.08 -19.45
C GLU A 460 38.18 41.83 -19.41
N VAL A 461 38.31 41.01 -20.46
CA VAL A 461 37.60 39.73 -20.61
C VAL A 461 38.13 38.67 -19.63
N ARG A 462 37.22 38.07 -18.84
CA ARG A 462 37.48 36.91 -17.95
C ARG A 462 38.29 35.81 -18.66
N ALA A 463 39.06 35.01 -17.92
CA ALA A 463 39.86 33.88 -18.42
C ALA A 463 39.08 32.96 -19.37
N PHE A 464 37.83 32.66 -19.01
CA PHE A 464 36.82 31.98 -19.81
C PHE A 464 35.42 32.37 -19.24
N PRO A 465 34.30 32.12 -19.94
CA PRO A 465 32.99 32.68 -19.54
C PRO A 465 32.59 32.37 -18.08
N GLY A 466 32.80 31.12 -17.64
CA GLY A 466 32.56 30.64 -16.27
C GLY A 466 33.75 30.76 -15.31
N ALA A 467 34.72 31.65 -15.57
CA ALA A 467 35.82 31.91 -14.65
C ALA A 467 35.42 32.90 -13.56
N GLU A 468 35.63 32.53 -12.30
CA GLU A 468 35.31 33.35 -11.12
C GLU A 468 36.47 33.31 -10.10
N GLY A 469 36.26 33.89 -8.91
CA GLY A 469 37.33 34.07 -7.93
C GLY A 469 38.36 35.13 -8.31
N PHE A 470 39.41 35.29 -7.51
CA PHE A 470 40.45 36.29 -7.77
C PHE A 470 41.29 35.99 -9.02
N GLY A 471 41.42 34.70 -9.39
CA GLY A 471 42.05 34.27 -10.64
C GLY A 471 41.18 34.48 -11.89
N ALA A 472 39.93 34.96 -11.78
CA ALA A 472 38.96 35.09 -12.89
C ALA A 472 39.46 35.89 -14.10
N LYS A 473 40.40 36.81 -13.90
CA LYS A 473 40.93 37.72 -14.94
C LYS A 473 42.16 37.17 -15.68
N THR A 474 42.71 36.04 -15.24
CA THR A 474 43.91 35.41 -15.80
C THR A 474 43.81 35.26 -17.31
N ARG A 475 44.63 36.00 -18.08
CA ARG A 475 44.56 35.97 -19.55
C ARG A 475 45.32 34.82 -20.20
N GLY A 476 46.02 34.01 -19.41
CA GLY A 476 46.69 32.79 -19.87
C GLY A 476 47.65 33.06 -21.03
N ALA A 477 47.51 32.27 -22.10
CA ALA A 477 48.34 32.36 -23.29
C ALA A 477 48.27 33.72 -24.01
N PHE A 478 47.18 34.49 -23.82
CA PHE A 478 46.99 35.83 -24.38
C PHE A 478 47.26 36.95 -23.36
N GLY A 479 47.92 36.65 -22.24
CA GLY A 479 48.36 37.67 -21.26
C GLY A 479 49.56 38.50 -21.72
N ASN A 480 50.33 38.06 -22.71
CA ASN A 480 51.46 38.80 -23.24
C ASN A 480 51.02 39.73 -24.39
N PRO A 481 51.05 41.07 -24.24
CA PRO A 481 50.64 42.00 -25.30
C PRO A 481 51.64 42.09 -26.46
N ASN A 482 52.87 41.59 -26.28
CA ASN A 482 53.96 41.74 -27.24
C ASN A 482 54.20 40.49 -28.11
N GLN A 483 53.55 39.37 -27.82
CA GLN A 483 53.77 38.09 -28.50
C GLN A 483 52.51 37.23 -28.48
N SER A 484 51.97 36.92 -29.66
CA SER A 484 50.91 35.90 -29.81
C SER A 484 51.43 34.52 -29.39
N PRO A 485 50.60 33.67 -28.77
CA PRO A 485 51.03 32.36 -28.33
C PRO A 485 51.33 31.40 -29.49
N VAL A 486 52.04 30.31 -29.20
CA VAL A 486 52.15 29.15 -30.08
C VAL A 486 51.18 28.05 -29.67
N ILE A 487 50.65 27.30 -30.64
CA ILE A 487 49.79 26.14 -30.38
C ILE A 487 50.65 24.89 -30.29
N LEU A 488 50.72 24.29 -29.10
CA LEU A 488 51.52 23.10 -28.80
C LEU A 488 50.60 21.89 -28.67
N LYS A 489 50.60 21.04 -29.71
CA LYS A 489 49.80 19.82 -29.78
C LYS A 489 50.53 18.69 -29.05
N VAL A 490 49.98 18.24 -27.91
CA VAL A 490 50.41 17.01 -27.23
C VAL A 490 49.87 15.83 -28.02
N SER A 491 50.76 15.16 -28.75
CA SER A 491 50.45 14.13 -29.75
C SER A 491 50.94 12.73 -29.38
N ASN A 492 51.69 12.60 -28.26
CA ASN A 492 52.15 11.30 -27.77
C ASN A 492 52.17 11.24 -26.23
N LEU A 493 52.08 10.02 -25.71
CA LEU A 493 52.00 9.74 -24.26
C LEU A 493 53.36 9.60 -23.56
N ASN A 494 54.46 10.01 -24.22
CA ASN A 494 55.81 9.87 -23.69
C ASN A 494 56.07 10.87 -22.54
N ASN A 495 57.02 10.55 -21.66
CA ASN A 495 57.45 11.45 -20.58
C ASN A 495 58.18 12.71 -21.06
N SER A 496 58.78 12.69 -22.25
CA SER A 496 59.63 13.76 -22.79
C SER A 496 59.75 13.69 -24.32
N GLY A 497 60.34 14.72 -24.92
CA GLY A 497 60.47 14.87 -26.38
C GLY A 497 59.31 15.67 -27.00
N THR A 498 59.48 16.09 -28.26
CA THR A 498 58.47 16.89 -28.99
C THR A 498 57.11 16.19 -29.02
N GLY A 499 56.03 16.96 -28.82
CA GLY A 499 54.66 16.43 -28.73
C GLY A 499 54.33 15.69 -27.43
N SER A 500 55.26 15.59 -26.46
CA SER A 500 54.92 15.19 -25.09
C SER A 500 54.34 16.36 -24.29
N LEU A 501 53.57 16.06 -23.24
CA LEU A 501 53.09 17.07 -22.30
C LEU A 501 54.25 17.84 -21.64
N ARG A 502 55.33 17.14 -21.27
CA ARG A 502 56.49 17.77 -20.64
C ARG A 502 57.06 18.89 -21.50
N TRP A 503 57.34 18.58 -22.76
CA TRP A 503 57.86 19.55 -23.73
C TRP A 503 56.93 20.77 -23.88
N ALA A 504 55.60 20.57 -23.86
CA ALA A 504 54.64 21.66 -23.97
C ALA A 504 54.55 22.55 -22.71
N LEU A 505 54.66 21.97 -21.51
CA LEU A 505 54.65 22.72 -20.25
C LEU A 505 55.95 23.49 -20.01
N GLU A 506 57.09 22.86 -20.30
CA GLU A 506 58.44 23.41 -20.11
C GLU A 506 58.88 24.37 -21.25
N TYR A 507 58.07 24.54 -22.31
CA TYR A 507 58.34 25.46 -23.42
C TYR A 507 58.37 26.93 -22.96
N ASN A 508 59.34 27.71 -23.44
CA ASN A 508 59.75 28.98 -22.84
C ASN A 508 59.15 30.24 -23.52
N ALA A 509 57.89 30.17 -23.96
CA ALA A 509 57.16 31.28 -24.59
C ALA A 509 55.65 31.23 -24.30
N PRO A 510 54.86 32.28 -24.61
CA PRO A 510 53.40 32.23 -24.52
C PRO A 510 52.84 31.08 -25.37
N ARG A 511 51.92 30.27 -24.81
CA ARG A 511 51.55 28.98 -25.42
C ARG A 511 50.17 28.46 -25.02
N ILE A 512 49.46 27.91 -25.99
CA ILE A 512 48.23 27.13 -25.78
C ILE A 512 48.60 25.65 -25.93
N VAL A 513 48.30 24.82 -24.93
CA VAL A 513 48.56 23.38 -24.94
C VAL A 513 47.24 22.64 -25.13
N ILE A 514 47.09 22.01 -26.30
CA ILE A 514 45.95 21.17 -26.67
C ILE A 514 46.39 19.72 -26.88
N PHE A 515 45.47 18.77 -26.78
CA PHE A 515 45.76 17.35 -26.78
C PHE A 515 45.17 16.67 -28.02
N THR A 516 46.04 16.06 -28.82
CA THR A 516 45.70 15.27 -30.02
C THR A 516 45.90 13.78 -29.79
N VAL A 517 45.88 13.34 -28.52
CA VAL A 517 45.93 11.94 -28.08
C VAL A 517 45.20 11.80 -26.74
N GLY A 518 44.36 10.77 -26.60
CA GLY A 518 43.81 10.33 -25.31
C GLY A 518 44.68 9.24 -24.66
N GLY A 519 44.52 9.00 -23.37
CA GLY A 519 45.25 7.94 -22.66
C GLY A 519 45.90 8.40 -21.36
N THR A 520 46.98 7.74 -20.95
CA THR A 520 47.66 7.98 -19.67
C THR A 520 49.17 8.19 -19.85
N ILE A 521 49.63 9.40 -19.58
CA ILE A 521 51.05 9.79 -19.58
C ILE A 521 51.70 9.31 -18.27
N ARG A 522 52.75 8.49 -18.37
CA ARG A 522 53.57 8.06 -17.22
C ARG A 522 54.83 8.91 -17.16
N LEU A 523 54.88 9.83 -16.20
CA LEU A 523 56.07 10.66 -15.94
C LEU A 523 57.16 9.86 -15.22
N THR A 524 58.42 10.30 -15.34
CA THR A 524 59.59 9.73 -14.63
C THR A 524 60.09 10.63 -13.48
N GLY A 525 59.33 11.67 -13.15
CA GLY A 525 59.71 12.74 -12.24
C GLY A 525 58.92 14.03 -12.55
N ASP A 526 58.90 14.98 -11.62
CA ASP A 526 58.02 16.16 -11.70
C ASP A 526 58.24 16.99 -12.97
N VAL A 527 57.20 17.70 -13.39
CA VAL A 527 57.20 18.62 -14.55
C VAL A 527 56.86 20.03 -14.09
N SER A 528 57.48 21.04 -14.68
CA SER A 528 57.40 22.43 -14.18
C SER A 528 56.93 23.43 -15.24
N ILE A 529 56.00 24.31 -14.84
CA ILE A 529 55.66 25.53 -15.59
C ILE A 529 56.51 26.66 -15.01
N ASN A 530 57.68 26.88 -15.60
CA ASN A 530 58.63 27.93 -15.18
C ASN A 530 58.47 29.23 -15.99
N SER A 531 57.80 29.18 -17.16
CA SER A 531 57.57 30.33 -18.04
C SER A 531 56.09 30.71 -18.08
N PRO A 532 55.76 32.01 -18.03
CA PRO A 532 54.39 32.50 -17.87
C PRO A 532 53.56 32.36 -19.15
N TYR A 533 52.33 32.86 -19.12
CA TYR A 533 51.41 32.98 -20.25
C TYR A 533 51.09 31.63 -20.90
N ILE A 534 50.42 30.76 -20.16
CA ILE A 534 50.04 29.43 -20.65
C ILE A 534 48.57 29.11 -20.39
N THR A 535 47.97 28.41 -21.35
CA THR A 535 46.64 27.81 -21.23
C THR A 535 46.75 26.33 -21.59
N VAL A 536 46.40 25.44 -20.65
CA VAL A 536 46.39 23.99 -20.85
C VAL A 536 44.95 23.50 -20.86
N ALA A 537 44.52 22.91 -21.98
CA ALA A 537 43.14 22.53 -22.24
C ALA A 537 42.99 21.00 -22.33
N GLY A 538 43.09 20.30 -21.19
CA GLY A 538 42.95 18.85 -21.09
C GLY A 538 41.64 18.30 -21.66
N GLN A 539 40.57 19.10 -21.66
CA GLN A 539 39.28 18.77 -22.25
C GLN A 539 39.29 18.63 -23.78
N THR A 540 40.35 19.06 -24.47
CA THR A 540 40.53 18.81 -25.92
C THR A 540 40.97 17.38 -26.24
N ALA A 541 41.43 16.62 -25.25
CA ALA A 541 41.93 15.26 -25.45
C ALA A 541 40.82 14.30 -25.92
N PRO A 542 41.02 13.53 -27.00
CA PRO A 542 40.00 12.62 -27.53
C PRO A 542 39.77 11.38 -26.65
N GLY A 543 38.70 10.63 -26.94
CA GLY A 543 38.43 9.33 -26.35
C GLY A 543 38.05 9.38 -24.88
N GLY A 544 38.87 8.81 -24.00
CA GLY A 544 38.72 8.91 -22.54
C GLY A 544 39.23 10.23 -21.93
N GLY A 545 39.80 11.11 -22.76
CA GLY A 545 40.57 12.26 -22.34
C GLY A 545 42.00 11.88 -21.93
N ILE A 546 42.69 12.82 -21.28
CA ILE A 546 44.08 12.66 -20.85
C ILE A 546 44.18 12.48 -19.33
N ALA A 547 44.97 11.51 -18.90
CA ALA A 547 45.45 11.38 -17.53
C ALA A 547 46.98 11.46 -17.45
N VAL A 548 47.48 11.91 -16.31
CA VAL A 548 48.92 12.02 -16.01
C VAL A 548 49.20 11.33 -14.67
N ARG A 549 50.32 10.60 -14.59
CA ARG A 549 50.69 9.83 -13.40
C ARG A 549 52.19 9.73 -13.18
N ASN A 550 52.55 9.15 -12.03
CA ASN A 550 53.89 8.87 -11.52
C ASN A 550 54.73 10.09 -11.10
N ALA A 551 54.23 11.31 -11.27
CA ALA A 551 54.83 12.54 -10.76
C ALA A 551 53.81 13.69 -10.65
N GLY A 552 54.23 14.85 -10.12
CA GLY A 552 53.40 16.04 -9.92
C GLY A 552 53.71 17.21 -10.86
N LEU A 553 52.89 18.25 -10.78
CA LEU A 553 53.01 19.50 -11.51
C LEU A 553 53.45 20.64 -10.59
N ARG A 554 54.54 21.31 -10.95
CA ARG A 554 55.13 22.44 -10.21
C ARG A 554 54.88 23.74 -10.98
N ILE A 555 54.12 24.65 -10.41
CA ILE A 555 53.60 25.86 -11.07
C ILE A 555 54.34 27.07 -10.49
N ARG A 556 55.36 27.53 -11.23
CA ARG A 556 56.43 28.45 -10.77
C ARG A 556 56.51 29.74 -11.57
N SER A 557 55.36 30.23 -12.02
CA SER A 557 55.25 31.41 -12.89
C SER A 557 53.85 32.03 -12.76
N HIS A 558 53.52 32.97 -13.65
CA HIS A 558 52.26 33.72 -13.62
C HIS A 558 51.47 33.65 -14.94
N ASP A 559 50.21 34.08 -14.89
CA ASP A 559 49.26 34.07 -16.03
C ASP A 559 49.03 32.66 -16.60
N ILE A 560 48.43 31.80 -15.78
CA ILE A 560 48.32 30.35 -16.00
C ILE A 560 46.87 29.87 -15.87
N ILE A 561 46.35 29.24 -16.93
CA ILE A 561 45.03 28.59 -16.95
C ILE A 561 45.24 27.08 -17.12
N LEU A 562 44.81 26.26 -16.16
CA LEU A 562 44.86 24.78 -16.24
C LEU A 562 43.46 24.19 -16.16
N ARG A 563 43.02 23.51 -17.23
CA ARG A 563 41.65 22.95 -17.34
C ARG A 563 41.63 21.48 -17.76
N GLY A 564 40.66 20.73 -17.25
CA GLY A 564 40.27 19.41 -17.78
C GLY A 564 41.28 18.27 -17.62
N LEU A 565 42.25 18.37 -16.70
CA LEU A 565 43.30 17.35 -16.51
C LEU A 565 42.93 16.33 -15.43
N LYS A 566 43.18 15.03 -15.69
CA LYS A 566 43.10 13.95 -14.71
C LYS A 566 44.50 13.66 -14.15
N TRP A 567 44.88 14.27 -13.03
CA TRP A 567 46.22 14.12 -12.45
C TRP A 567 46.22 13.15 -11.27
N ARG A 568 46.96 12.05 -11.39
CA ARG A 568 46.97 10.95 -10.42
C ARG A 568 48.39 10.50 -10.10
N SER A 569 49.12 11.29 -9.30
CA SER A 569 50.56 11.12 -9.04
C SER A 569 50.89 9.67 -8.68
N GLY A 570 50.44 9.19 -7.53
CA GLY A 570 50.46 7.78 -7.14
C GLY A 570 51.81 7.08 -7.26
N ARG A 571 51.77 5.76 -7.49
CA ARG A 571 52.93 4.89 -7.31
C ARG A 571 53.92 5.00 -8.48
N GLY A 572 55.03 5.67 -8.22
CA GLY A 572 56.11 5.89 -9.18
C GLY A 572 57.24 6.74 -8.62
N ARG A 573 56.89 7.69 -7.75
CA ARG A 573 57.84 8.45 -6.96
C ARG A 573 58.33 7.67 -5.71
N ASN A 574 59.14 8.31 -4.86
CA ASN A 574 59.82 7.69 -3.74
C ASN A 574 59.07 7.93 -2.42
N LEU A 575 58.66 6.85 -1.73
CA LEU A 575 57.95 6.89 -0.43
C LEU A 575 58.82 7.40 0.76
N SER A 576 59.85 8.20 0.49
CA SER A 576 60.67 8.94 1.46
C SER A 576 60.73 10.44 1.14
N GLN A 577 59.78 10.97 0.34
CA GLN A 577 59.75 12.38 -0.09
C GLN A 577 58.32 12.96 -0.04
N ASN A 578 58.22 14.22 0.35
CA ASN A 578 57.00 15.05 0.36
C ASN A 578 56.66 15.48 -1.08
N GLU A 579 55.48 15.12 -1.57
CA GLU A 579 55.28 14.87 -3.00
C GLU A 579 53.85 15.14 -3.49
N ASP A 580 53.53 16.42 -3.65
CA ASP A 580 52.22 16.95 -4.08
C ASP A 580 51.70 16.43 -5.45
N CYS A 581 50.40 16.63 -5.72
CA CYS A 581 49.83 16.53 -7.06
C CYS A 581 50.03 17.82 -7.86
N PHE A 582 49.34 18.92 -7.50
CA PHE A 582 49.53 20.25 -8.08
C PHE A 582 50.07 21.20 -7.02
N SER A 583 51.23 21.80 -7.26
CA SER A 583 51.83 22.77 -6.34
C SER A 583 52.09 24.11 -7.03
N ILE A 584 51.41 25.16 -6.57
CA ILE A 584 51.72 26.56 -6.91
C ILE A 584 52.77 27.05 -5.91
N GLU A 585 53.99 27.25 -6.40
CA GLU A 585 55.19 27.42 -5.57
C GLU A 585 56.25 28.31 -6.25
N ASN A 586 57.20 28.85 -5.49
CA ASN A 586 58.18 29.80 -5.99
C ASN A 586 59.58 29.17 -6.09
N SER A 587 60.22 29.29 -7.26
CA SER A 587 61.65 28.99 -7.45
C SER A 587 62.54 30.22 -7.68
N SER A 588 61.93 31.37 -8.02
CA SER A 588 62.61 32.61 -8.42
C SER A 588 61.66 33.80 -8.63
N VAL A 589 60.39 33.55 -8.96
CA VAL A 589 59.34 34.56 -9.19
C VAL A 589 58.08 34.15 -8.42
N GLN A 590 57.45 35.12 -7.75
CA GLN A 590 56.18 34.95 -7.04
C GLN A 590 55.06 34.53 -8.01
N PRO A 591 54.35 33.40 -7.78
CA PRO A 591 53.25 32.99 -8.67
C PRO A 591 52.01 33.87 -8.50
N TYR A 592 51.40 34.32 -9.61
CA TYR A 592 50.15 35.07 -9.57
C TYR A 592 49.32 34.94 -10.85
N ASN A 593 48.06 35.40 -10.84
CA ASN A 593 47.10 35.23 -11.94
C ASN A 593 47.01 33.76 -12.37
N ILE A 594 46.44 32.90 -11.52
CA ILE A 594 46.35 31.46 -11.79
C ILE A 594 44.92 30.98 -11.58
N ILE A 595 44.39 30.21 -12.54
CA ILE A 595 43.09 29.55 -12.43
C ILE A 595 43.18 28.07 -12.77
N ILE A 596 42.76 27.25 -11.81
CA ILE A 596 42.72 25.79 -11.86
C ILE A 596 41.25 25.38 -11.89
N ASP A 597 40.75 24.92 -13.04
CA ASP A 597 39.32 24.69 -13.30
C ASP A 597 39.02 23.28 -13.83
N HIS A 598 38.03 22.59 -13.26
CA HIS A 598 37.57 21.28 -13.77
C HIS A 598 38.70 20.23 -13.94
N ASN A 599 39.65 20.16 -12.99
CA ASN A 599 40.67 19.11 -12.93
C ASN A 599 40.29 18.04 -11.89
N SER A 600 40.76 16.81 -12.08
CA SER A 600 40.58 15.72 -11.13
C SER A 600 41.95 15.30 -10.58
N LEU A 601 42.21 15.63 -9.32
CA LEU A 601 43.51 15.50 -8.66
C LEU A 601 43.44 14.42 -7.57
N SER A 602 44.33 13.42 -7.59
CA SER A 602 44.34 12.33 -6.60
C SER A 602 45.69 11.65 -6.38
N TRP A 603 45.82 10.96 -5.25
CA TRP A 603 46.95 10.06 -4.95
C TRP A 603 48.32 10.76 -4.84
N ALA A 604 48.37 12.00 -4.34
CA ALA A 604 49.63 12.55 -3.83
C ALA A 604 50.06 11.85 -2.53
N SER A 605 51.36 11.82 -2.24
CA SER A 605 51.93 11.35 -0.96
C SER A 605 51.84 12.42 0.14
N ASP A 606 51.71 13.68 -0.26
CA ASP A 606 51.52 14.85 0.60
C ASP A 606 50.24 15.57 0.13
N GLU A 607 50.27 16.87 -0.19
CA GLU A 607 49.08 17.59 -0.65
C GLU A 607 48.55 17.17 -2.03
N ILE A 608 47.23 17.02 -2.16
CA ILE A 608 46.60 16.96 -3.49
C ILE A 608 46.74 18.32 -4.22
N ALA A 609 46.64 19.45 -3.52
CA ALA A 609 46.73 20.79 -4.10
C ALA A 609 47.42 21.80 -3.15
N VAL A 610 48.27 22.68 -3.68
CA VAL A 610 48.98 23.69 -2.88
C VAL A 610 48.94 25.06 -3.55
N SER A 611 48.76 26.11 -2.74
CA SER A 611 49.14 27.49 -3.07
C SER A 611 50.01 28.03 -1.96
N TRP A 612 51.33 28.10 -2.19
CA TRP A 612 52.35 28.48 -1.19
C TRP A 612 53.28 29.56 -1.77
N PHE A 613 54.29 29.96 -0.99
CA PHE A 613 55.35 30.91 -1.38
C PHE A 613 54.80 32.29 -1.85
N PRO A 614 54.18 33.04 -0.92
CA PRO A 614 53.29 34.18 -1.17
C PRO A 614 52.50 34.28 -2.49
N ALA A 615 52.02 33.17 -3.07
CA ALA A 615 51.23 33.22 -4.30
C ALA A 615 49.95 34.08 -4.15
N HIS A 616 49.51 34.77 -5.22
CA HIS A 616 48.32 35.64 -5.13
C HIS A 616 47.45 35.76 -6.38
N ASP A 617 46.21 36.19 -6.20
CA ASP A 617 45.19 36.27 -7.27
C ASP A 617 44.98 34.88 -7.93
N ILE A 618 44.59 33.91 -7.09
CA ILE A 618 44.50 32.47 -7.42
C ILE A 618 43.04 32.01 -7.32
N THR A 619 42.57 31.21 -8.29
CA THR A 619 41.30 30.49 -8.21
C THR A 619 41.51 28.98 -8.34
N TRP A 620 40.94 28.21 -7.40
CA TRP A 620 40.65 26.78 -7.52
C TRP A 620 39.13 26.61 -7.64
N GLN A 621 38.65 26.29 -8.84
CA GLN A 621 37.22 26.13 -9.09
C GLN A 621 36.84 24.77 -9.70
N TRP A 622 35.73 24.19 -9.26
CA TRP A 622 35.16 22.97 -9.85
C TRP A 622 36.13 21.78 -9.94
N ASN A 623 37.15 21.65 -9.08
CA ASN A 623 38.10 20.53 -9.11
C ASN A 623 37.66 19.38 -8.18
N ILE A 624 37.99 18.13 -8.54
CA ILE A 624 37.98 17.00 -7.59
C ILE A 624 39.35 16.95 -6.91
N ILE A 625 39.36 16.92 -5.59
CA ILE A 625 40.54 16.92 -4.72
C ILE A 625 40.36 15.77 -3.73
N SER A 626 41.02 14.63 -3.97
CA SER A 626 40.63 13.38 -3.30
C SER A 626 41.72 12.33 -3.13
N GLU A 627 41.54 11.44 -2.16
CA GLU A 627 42.39 10.26 -1.94
C GLU A 627 43.89 10.59 -1.86
N GLY A 628 44.29 11.53 -1.01
CA GLY A 628 45.67 11.66 -0.56
C GLY A 628 46.13 10.36 0.11
N LEU A 629 47.36 9.92 -0.15
CA LEU A 629 47.86 8.62 0.27
C LEU A 629 48.28 8.63 1.74
N MET A 630 47.94 7.56 2.46
CA MET A 630 48.21 7.43 3.89
C MET A 630 49.48 6.62 4.22
N ASP A 631 50.11 5.96 3.25
CA ASP A 631 51.36 5.23 3.45
C ASP A 631 52.57 6.14 3.72
N TYR A 632 52.59 7.36 3.16
CA TYR A 632 53.59 8.38 3.48
C TYR A 632 53.26 9.13 4.78
N GLY A 633 53.57 8.51 5.93
CA GLY A 633 53.43 9.12 7.26
C GLY A 633 52.00 9.54 7.64
N GLY A 634 51.00 9.10 6.87
CA GLY A 634 49.62 9.56 7.00
C GLY A 634 49.37 10.99 6.52
N HIS A 635 50.08 11.50 5.52
CA HIS A 635 49.86 12.82 4.90
C HIS A 635 48.78 12.81 3.79
N GLY A 636 47.67 12.08 3.99
CA GLY A 636 46.57 12.05 3.03
C GLY A 636 45.75 13.34 3.01
N PHE A 637 46.31 14.44 2.51
CA PHE A 637 45.82 15.81 2.71
C PHE A 637 45.31 16.48 1.43
N GLY A 638 44.32 17.36 1.57
CA GLY A 638 43.60 17.97 0.44
C GLY A 638 44.30 19.17 -0.20
N LEU A 639 43.83 20.38 0.14
CA LEU A 639 44.36 21.65 -0.36
C LEU A 639 44.96 22.49 0.76
N LEU A 640 46.16 23.02 0.53
CA LEU A 640 46.90 23.88 1.46
C LEU A 640 47.07 25.30 0.89
N ALA A 641 46.46 26.29 1.56
CA ALA A 641 46.62 27.71 1.30
C ALA A 641 47.70 28.29 2.24
N GLY A 642 48.94 28.19 1.77
CA GLY A 642 50.18 28.37 2.53
C GLY A 642 50.49 29.78 3.00
N ASN A 643 51.53 29.84 3.83
CA ASN A 643 52.01 31.06 4.49
C ASN A 643 52.06 32.25 3.52
N ASN A 644 51.43 33.37 3.91
CA ASN A 644 51.35 34.62 3.18
C ASN A 644 50.70 34.60 1.78
N SER A 645 50.05 33.51 1.34
CA SER A 645 49.32 33.49 0.06
C SER A 645 48.08 34.39 0.13
N LYS A 646 47.89 35.29 -0.83
CA LYS A 646 46.87 36.37 -0.76
C LYS A 646 45.79 36.19 -1.82
N LYS A 647 44.54 36.55 -1.51
CA LYS A 647 43.42 36.49 -2.46
C LYS A 647 43.30 35.11 -3.14
N VAL A 648 43.14 34.06 -2.34
CA VAL A 648 42.95 32.69 -2.83
C VAL A 648 41.47 32.32 -2.79
N SER A 649 40.85 32.12 -3.96
CA SER A 649 39.47 31.65 -4.08
C SER A 649 39.44 30.14 -4.22
N ILE A 650 38.65 29.47 -3.38
CA ILE A 650 38.45 28.02 -3.39
C ILE A 650 36.94 27.79 -3.44
N HIS A 651 36.39 27.48 -4.62
CA HIS A 651 34.93 27.34 -4.76
C HIS A 651 34.44 26.21 -5.66
N HIS A 652 33.27 25.65 -5.33
CA HIS A 652 32.63 24.59 -6.12
C HIS A 652 33.48 23.31 -6.33
N ASN A 653 34.54 23.13 -5.54
CA ASN A 653 35.36 21.92 -5.56
C ASN A 653 34.69 20.79 -4.77
N LEU A 654 35.05 19.54 -5.10
CA LEU A 654 34.73 18.35 -4.33
C LEU A 654 35.98 17.87 -3.60
N PHE A 655 35.98 17.99 -2.28
CA PHE A 655 36.95 17.36 -1.41
C PHE A 655 36.40 16.00 -0.93
N ALA A 656 37.13 14.90 -1.14
CA ALA A 656 36.63 13.58 -0.78
C ALA A 656 37.73 12.59 -0.35
N HIS A 657 37.51 11.87 0.75
CA HIS A 657 38.41 10.80 1.24
C HIS A 657 39.82 11.30 1.59
N LEU A 658 39.88 12.24 2.52
CA LEU A 658 41.09 12.91 2.97
C LEU A 658 41.18 12.85 4.50
N LYS A 659 42.38 12.89 5.08
CA LYS A 659 42.53 12.96 6.53
C LYS A 659 42.17 14.36 7.05
N MET A 660 42.69 15.39 6.38
CA MET A 660 42.44 16.82 6.64
C MET A 660 42.92 17.73 5.50
N ARG A 661 42.91 19.05 5.74
CA ARG A 661 43.22 20.12 4.77
C ARG A 661 42.15 20.23 3.67
N LEU A 662 40.92 20.59 4.05
CA LEU A 662 39.79 20.81 3.14
C LEU A 662 39.25 22.25 3.22
N PRO A 663 40.01 23.33 2.91
CA PRO A 663 41.47 23.43 2.86
C PRO A 663 42.07 23.64 4.27
N GLU A 664 43.39 23.57 4.40
CA GLU A 664 44.13 24.19 5.51
C GLU A 664 44.65 25.57 5.08
N CYS A 665 44.54 26.56 5.95
CA CYS A 665 44.80 27.98 5.66
C CYS A 665 45.78 28.57 6.68
N ASN A 666 46.97 28.93 6.21
CA ASN A 666 48.13 29.18 7.06
C ASN A 666 48.33 30.67 7.40
N ASP A 667 49.43 30.98 8.08
CA ASP A 667 49.66 32.30 8.65
C ASP A 667 49.79 33.39 7.58
N GLY A 668 49.21 34.56 7.83
CA GLY A 668 49.14 35.64 6.85
C GLY A 668 48.33 35.33 5.59
N SER A 669 47.72 34.16 5.43
CA SER A 669 46.97 33.84 4.21
C SER A 669 45.65 34.62 4.13
N THR A 670 45.20 34.98 2.92
CA THR A 670 43.88 35.61 2.71
C THR A 670 43.12 35.02 1.53
N GLY A 671 41.80 34.91 1.65
CA GLY A 671 40.97 34.34 0.60
C GLY A 671 39.52 34.10 0.96
N GLU A 672 38.90 33.19 0.21
CA GLU A 672 37.51 32.80 0.37
C GLU A 672 37.31 31.31 0.02
N ILE A 673 36.52 30.62 0.85
CA ILE A 673 36.16 29.21 0.73
C ILE A 673 34.65 29.18 0.57
N VAL A 674 34.18 29.04 -0.67
CA VAL A 674 32.80 29.36 -1.06
C VAL A 674 32.16 28.17 -1.77
N ASN A 675 30.98 27.70 -1.33
CA ASN A 675 30.22 26.68 -2.06
C ASN A 675 31.01 25.41 -2.45
N ASN A 676 31.86 24.87 -1.59
CA ASN A 676 32.52 23.56 -1.83
C ASN A 676 31.72 22.41 -1.20
N VAL A 677 31.84 21.21 -1.77
CA VAL A 677 31.41 19.95 -1.12
C VAL A 677 32.60 19.31 -0.44
N MET A 678 32.47 19.04 0.85
CA MET A 678 33.53 18.47 1.67
C MET A 678 33.04 17.18 2.31
N TYR A 679 33.60 16.05 1.88
CA TYR A 679 33.13 14.72 2.23
C TYR A 679 34.22 13.86 2.87
N HIS A 680 33.87 13.19 3.97
CA HIS A 680 34.69 12.16 4.61
C HIS A 680 36.12 12.64 4.94
N TRP A 681 36.20 13.48 5.97
CA TRP A 681 37.43 13.76 6.72
C TRP A 681 37.53 12.82 7.93
N THR A 682 38.75 12.57 8.44
CA THR A 682 38.95 11.72 9.63
C THR A 682 39.56 12.44 10.82
N ASN A 683 40.36 13.49 10.60
CA ASN A 683 40.91 14.32 11.68
C ASN A 683 40.13 15.64 11.82
N LYS A 684 40.14 16.48 10.78
CA LYS A 684 39.49 17.79 10.68
C LYS A 684 39.17 18.07 9.21
N ALA A 685 38.18 18.90 8.88
CA ALA A 685 37.89 19.24 7.48
C ALA A 685 38.73 20.45 7.06
N SER A 686 38.19 21.65 7.23
CA SER A 686 38.90 22.91 7.00
C SER A 686 39.56 23.40 8.27
N ASP A 687 40.69 24.09 8.18
CA ASP A 687 41.31 24.67 9.37
C ASP A 687 42.20 25.89 9.14
N PHE A 688 42.33 26.68 10.20
CA PHE A 688 43.10 27.92 10.24
C PHE A 688 44.22 27.81 11.27
N ILE A 689 45.45 27.86 10.77
CA ILE A 689 46.68 27.59 11.51
C ILE A 689 47.68 28.75 11.32
N GLY A 690 48.49 29.04 12.32
CA GLY A 690 49.63 29.95 12.21
C GLY A 690 50.94 29.20 12.43
N SER A 691 52.03 29.65 11.80
CA SER A 691 53.34 28.98 11.79
C SER A 691 54.49 29.92 12.22
N PRO A 692 54.42 30.53 13.43
CA PRO A 692 55.36 31.58 13.88
C PRO A 692 56.85 31.19 13.83
N ASN A 693 57.19 29.91 13.98
CA ASN A 693 58.58 29.46 14.08
C ASN A 693 59.24 29.18 12.72
N GLU A 694 58.47 29.03 11.65
CA GLU A 694 58.95 28.55 10.34
C GLU A 694 59.91 29.52 9.63
N TYR A 695 59.80 30.82 9.95
CA TYR A 695 60.70 31.87 9.44
C TYR A 695 61.78 32.29 10.45
N GLY A 696 61.98 31.54 11.54
CA GLY A 696 63.05 31.78 12.52
C GLY A 696 62.91 33.03 13.42
N GLY A 697 61.87 33.85 13.23
CA GLY A 697 61.59 35.05 14.03
C GLY A 697 60.75 34.79 15.30
N GLY A 698 60.31 33.56 15.53
CA GLY A 698 59.32 33.22 16.55
C GLY A 698 58.02 34.03 16.40
N PHE A 699 57.29 34.21 17.49
CA PHE A 699 55.99 34.90 17.48
C PHE A 699 55.98 36.29 16.83
N SER A 700 57.14 36.98 16.78
CA SER A 700 57.29 38.29 16.12
C SER A 700 57.09 38.25 14.59
N GLY A 701 57.22 37.08 13.96
CA GLY A 701 57.05 36.90 12.51
C GLY A 701 55.61 36.57 12.09
N SER A 702 54.67 36.42 13.02
CA SER A 702 53.30 35.96 12.70
C SER A 702 52.39 37.09 12.15
N VAL A 703 51.55 36.75 11.17
CA VAL A 703 50.79 37.70 10.33
C VAL A 703 49.30 37.35 10.34
N PRO A 704 48.37 38.33 10.47
CA PRO A 704 46.93 38.07 10.43
C PRO A 704 46.48 37.34 9.16
N SER A 705 45.70 36.26 9.32
CA SER A 705 44.96 35.62 8.23
C SER A 705 43.51 36.12 8.15
N TYR A 706 42.95 36.18 6.94
CA TYR A 706 41.60 36.71 6.70
C TYR A 706 40.84 35.86 5.69
N TRP A 707 39.77 35.18 6.11
CA TRP A 707 39.00 34.29 5.24
C TRP A 707 37.48 34.43 5.37
N ASN A 708 36.81 34.47 4.22
CA ASN A 708 35.37 34.27 4.10
C ASN A 708 35.10 32.76 3.92
N VAL A 709 34.22 32.15 4.72
CA VAL A 709 33.83 30.74 4.64
C VAL A 709 32.31 30.67 4.46
N VAL A 710 31.87 30.50 3.22
CA VAL A 710 30.48 30.80 2.81
C VAL A 710 29.82 29.60 2.13
N LYS A 711 28.66 29.17 2.63
CA LYS A 711 27.75 28.20 2.01
C LYS A 711 28.38 26.87 1.57
N ASN A 712 29.42 26.40 2.28
CA ASN A 712 30.02 25.08 2.04
C ASN A 712 29.16 23.96 2.66
N PHE A 713 29.27 22.76 2.10
CA PHE A 713 28.51 21.57 2.51
C PHE A 713 29.42 20.47 3.05
N TYR A 714 29.37 20.25 4.36
CA TYR A 714 30.23 19.32 5.10
C TYR A 714 29.48 18.00 5.42
N LYS A 715 29.79 16.90 4.74
CA LYS A 715 29.16 15.58 4.95
C LYS A 715 30.16 14.56 5.50
N ARG A 716 29.89 14.02 6.69
CA ARG A 716 30.66 12.88 7.24
C ARG A 716 30.26 11.57 6.56
N LYS A 717 31.18 10.62 6.55
CA LYS A 717 30.91 9.21 6.30
C LYS A 717 30.45 8.59 7.63
N GLY A 718 29.14 8.40 7.79
CA GLY A 718 28.56 8.00 9.07
C GLY A 718 28.98 8.93 10.22
N THR A 719 29.75 8.40 11.17
CA THR A 719 30.28 9.15 12.33
C THR A 719 31.79 9.44 12.25
N GLU A 720 32.47 9.08 11.16
CA GLU A 720 33.92 9.33 10.98
C GLU A 720 34.21 10.83 10.84
N GLY A 721 35.22 11.31 11.57
CA GLY A 721 35.58 12.72 11.69
C GLY A 721 34.74 13.51 12.72
N PRO A 722 35.26 14.62 13.27
CA PRO A 722 34.54 15.47 14.21
C PRO A 722 33.27 16.06 13.58
N ALA A 723 32.21 16.17 14.38
CA ALA A 723 30.95 16.79 13.98
C ALA A 723 31.05 18.33 13.82
N LYS A 724 32.12 18.91 14.37
CA LYS A 724 32.61 20.26 14.07
C LYS A 724 33.70 20.15 13.00
N PRO A 725 33.39 20.42 11.72
CA PRO A 725 34.34 20.23 10.62
C PRO A 725 35.48 21.27 10.59
N ILE A 726 35.26 22.48 11.12
CA ILE A 726 36.19 23.60 10.98
C ILE A 726 37.01 23.76 12.27
N GLU A 727 38.33 23.91 12.17
CA GLU A 727 39.19 24.22 13.33
C GLU A 727 39.88 25.57 13.22
N VAL A 728 40.00 26.30 14.34
CA VAL A 728 40.82 27.52 14.46
C VAL A 728 41.78 27.33 15.62
N PHE A 729 43.08 27.32 15.32
CA PHE A 729 44.13 27.12 16.32
C PHE A 729 44.40 28.45 17.05
N ASN A 730 43.73 28.69 18.18
CA ASN A 730 43.65 30.01 18.83
C ASN A 730 44.45 30.17 20.14
N TYR A 731 45.29 29.20 20.51
CA TYR A 731 46.17 29.25 21.68
C TYR A 731 47.37 28.33 21.45
N PRO A 732 48.57 28.65 21.96
CA PRO A 732 49.71 27.72 21.97
C PRO A 732 49.37 26.42 22.71
N GLY A 733 49.30 25.31 21.98
CA GLY A 733 49.28 23.97 22.58
C GLY A 733 50.57 23.65 23.36
N TRP A 734 50.68 22.42 23.87
CA TRP A 734 51.84 22.00 24.68
C TRP A 734 53.21 22.14 23.98
N ASN A 735 53.26 22.25 22.65
CA ASN A 735 54.46 22.51 21.86
C ASN A 735 54.61 23.97 21.37
N GLN A 736 53.66 24.86 21.66
CA GLN A 736 53.63 26.31 21.31
C GLN A 736 53.72 26.70 19.82
N GLU A 737 54.02 25.78 18.90
CA GLU A 737 54.42 26.07 17.53
C GLU A 737 53.31 26.51 16.57
N TYR A 738 52.04 26.16 16.85
CA TYR A 738 50.96 26.26 15.85
C TYR A 738 49.68 26.94 16.39
N TYR A 739 49.56 28.25 16.18
CA TYR A 739 48.33 29.02 16.41
C TYR A 739 48.28 30.31 15.59
N VAL A 740 47.08 30.75 15.21
CA VAL A 740 46.85 31.92 14.34
C VAL A 740 47.13 33.24 15.09
N HIS A 741 47.69 34.21 14.37
CA HIS A 741 47.93 35.55 14.92
C HIS A 741 46.62 36.20 15.44
N ALA A 742 46.67 36.89 16.60
CA ALA A 742 45.48 37.36 17.34
C ALA A 742 44.58 38.37 16.59
N ASN A 743 45.12 39.08 15.59
CA ASN A 743 44.34 39.99 14.73
C ASN A 743 43.72 39.31 13.49
N SER A 744 43.89 37.99 13.32
CA SER A 744 43.20 37.22 12.26
C SER A 744 41.68 37.26 12.45
N ARG A 745 40.92 37.30 11.35
CA ARG A 745 39.45 37.35 11.40
C ARG A 745 38.86 36.42 10.34
N TYR A 746 37.77 35.74 10.68
CA TYR A 746 37.05 34.88 9.76
C TYR A 746 35.57 35.26 9.73
N PHE A 747 34.98 35.28 8.53
CA PHE A 747 33.55 35.50 8.32
C PHE A 747 32.92 34.19 7.89
N LEU A 748 31.95 33.69 8.66
CA LEU A 748 31.24 32.44 8.37
C LEU A 748 29.77 32.75 8.07
N SER A 749 29.22 32.21 6.98
CA SER A 749 27.81 32.42 6.61
C SER A 749 27.22 31.26 5.81
N GLY A 750 26.09 30.72 6.28
CA GLY A 750 25.23 29.81 5.50
C GLY A 750 25.80 28.42 5.21
N ASN A 751 26.84 27.99 5.91
CA ASN A 751 27.42 26.66 5.78
C ASN A 751 26.52 25.61 6.44
N ILE A 752 26.57 24.38 5.92
CA ILE A 752 25.81 23.23 6.44
C ILE A 752 26.77 22.10 6.79
N GLY A 753 26.55 21.46 7.94
CA GLY A 753 27.40 20.37 8.41
C GLY A 753 26.76 19.54 9.53
N PRO A 754 27.50 18.62 10.16
CA PRO A 754 26.91 17.63 11.06
C PRO A 754 26.22 18.21 12.30
N ASN A 755 26.63 19.40 12.76
CA ASN A 755 25.99 20.12 13.87
C ASN A 755 24.96 21.20 13.41
N LYS A 756 24.87 21.47 12.10
CA LYS A 756 24.00 22.49 11.50
C LYS A 756 23.42 21.96 10.19
N SER A 757 22.32 21.24 10.30
CA SER A 757 21.56 20.71 9.17
C SER A 757 20.63 21.76 8.55
N GLN A 758 20.14 21.49 7.34
CA GLN A 758 18.98 22.18 6.77
C GLN A 758 17.82 22.27 7.80
N GLY A 759 17.13 23.41 7.82
CA GLY A 759 16.06 23.72 8.77
C GLY A 759 16.52 24.19 10.16
N ASN A 760 17.77 23.95 10.56
CA ASN A 760 18.33 24.50 11.80
C ASN A 760 18.96 25.88 11.53
N VAL A 761 18.32 26.96 11.99
CA VAL A 761 18.78 28.35 11.85
C VAL A 761 19.95 28.69 12.80
N GLY A 762 20.77 27.69 13.14
CA GLY A 762 21.87 27.79 14.09
C GLY A 762 23.05 28.63 13.59
N ASP A 763 23.78 29.19 14.54
CA ASP A 763 25.05 29.90 14.32
C ASP A 763 26.02 29.04 13.49
N ASP A 764 26.60 29.58 12.41
CA ASP A 764 27.65 28.91 11.64
C ASP A 764 28.86 28.52 12.50
N TRP A 765 29.17 29.29 13.56
CA TRP A 765 30.23 28.95 14.50
C TRP A 765 29.95 27.70 15.34
N SER A 766 28.75 27.10 15.25
CA SER A 766 28.47 25.75 15.78
C SER A 766 29.27 24.64 15.08
N LEU A 767 29.74 24.90 13.85
CA LEU A 767 30.64 24.04 13.07
C LEU A 767 32.12 24.18 13.44
N VAL A 768 32.48 25.16 14.28
CA VAL A 768 33.87 25.53 14.58
C VAL A 768 34.35 25.01 15.94
N THR A 769 35.52 24.37 15.96
CA THR A 769 36.32 24.09 17.16
C THR A 769 37.41 25.16 17.29
N PHE A 770 37.47 25.80 18.46
CA PHE A 770 38.61 26.64 18.86
C PHE A 770 39.57 25.75 19.65
N VAL A 771 40.69 25.35 19.03
CA VAL A 771 41.58 24.28 19.54
C VAL A 771 42.32 24.68 20.83
N GLY A 772 42.40 25.98 21.10
CA GLY A 772 42.86 26.56 22.37
C GLY A 772 41.81 26.65 23.47
N GLY A 773 40.57 26.25 23.20
CA GLY A 773 39.43 26.53 24.05
C GLY A 773 38.97 28.00 24.00
N GLY A 774 38.03 28.33 24.89
CA GLY A 774 37.33 29.63 24.89
C GLY A 774 36.25 29.75 23.80
N SER A 775 35.68 30.94 23.67
CA SER A 775 34.60 31.24 22.70
C SER A 775 35.11 31.71 21.33
N GLY A 776 36.41 31.99 21.21
CA GLY A 776 37.05 32.52 20.00
C GLY A 776 36.50 33.86 19.51
N SER A 777 35.80 34.62 20.37
CA SER A 777 35.06 35.83 19.99
C SER A 777 35.89 36.88 19.24
N THR A 778 37.19 36.99 19.56
CA THR A 778 38.13 37.89 18.87
C THR A 778 38.34 37.56 17.40
N PHE A 779 38.20 36.29 16.99
CA PHE A 779 38.43 35.85 15.61
C PHE A 779 37.16 35.92 14.75
N LYS A 780 36.00 36.16 15.37
CA LYS A 780 34.71 36.22 14.66
C LYS A 780 34.51 37.57 13.97
N SER A 781 34.07 37.54 12.72
CA SER A 781 33.52 38.71 12.01
C SER A 781 32.05 38.51 11.68
N SER A 782 31.27 39.59 11.73
CA SER A 782 29.86 39.65 11.30
C SER A 782 29.69 40.09 9.84
N THR A 783 30.77 40.52 9.17
CA THR A 783 30.81 40.92 7.76
C THR A 783 31.99 40.26 7.06
N PRO A 784 31.98 40.12 5.72
CA PRO A 784 33.14 39.66 4.96
C PRO A 784 34.43 40.40 5.36
N VAL A 785 35.51 39.62 5.49
CA VAL A 785 36.84 40.08 5.94
C VAL A 785 37.83 40.25 4.79
N VAL A 786 37.52 39.66 3.64
CA VAL A 786 38.14 39.91 2.34
C VAL A 786 37.06 40.44 1.40
N ALA A 787 37.41 41.36 0.50
CA ALA A 787 36.50 41.83 -0.54
C ALA A 787 36.06 40.66 -1.44
N LEU A 788 34.76 40.56 -1.70
CA LEU A 788 34.19 39.49 -2.52
C LEU A 788 34.71 39.58 -3.97
N SER A 789 35.17 38.47 -4.52
CA SER A 789 35.72 38.40 -5.89
C SER A 789 34.65 38.44 -7.00
N GLY A 790 33.39 38.15 -6.66
CA GLY A 790 32.29 38.00 -7.63
C GLY A 790 32.02 36.55 -8.06
N ILE A 791 32.32 35.57 -7.20
CA ILE A 791 31.81 34.19 -7.31
C ILE A 791 30.27 34.19 -7.26
N TYR A 792 29.64 33.36 -8.08
CA TYR A 792 28.21 33.07 -7.98
C TYR A 792 27.91 32.14 -6.80
N GLU A 793 27.10 32.59 -5.84
CA GLU A 793 26.84 31.85 -4.60
C GLU A 793 25.51 31.06 -4.61
N ASN A 794 25.58 29.74 -4.86
CA ASN A 794 24.48 28.81 -4.57
C ASN A 794 24.16 28.74 -3.06
N THR A 795 23.04 28.14 -2.65
CA THR A 795 22.87 27.62 -1.27
C THR A 795 23.77 26.41 -1.03
N ALA A 796 23.97 25.98 0.22
CA ALA A 796 24.83 24.82 0.53
C ALA A 796 24.22 23.49 0.02
N GLU A 797 22.89 23.40 -0.07
CA GLU A 797 22.19 22.23 -0.61
C GLU A 797 22.19 22.19 -2.14
N GLU A 798 22.02 23.34 -2.79
CA GLU A 798 22.23 23.45 -4.25
C GLU A 798 23.69 23.16 -4.62
N THR A 799 24.66 23.63 -3.82
CA THR A 799 26.09 23.29 -3.93
C THR A 799 26.31 21.79 -4.03
N TYR A 800 25.72 21.02 -3.11
CA TYR A 800 25.85 19.56 -3.10
C TYR A 800 25.41 18.93 -4.42
N THR A 801 24.35 19.46 -5.03
CA THR A 801 23.81 18.98 -6.31
C THR A 801 24.64 19.47 -7.49
N ALA A 802 24.99 20.77 -7.54
CA ALA A 802 25.72 21.40 -8.63
C ALA A 802 27.14 20.82 -8.77
N VAL A 803 27.88 20.76 -7.66
CA VAL A 803 29.25 20.22 -7.61
C VAL A 803 29.26 18.76 -8.05
N LEU A 804 28.44 17.88 -7.46
CA LEU A 804 28.43 16.45 -7.81
C LEU A 804 27.96 16.11 -9.22
N ASN A 805 27.45 17.09 -9.98
CA ASN A 805 27.14 16.96 -11.39
C ASN A 805 28.27 17.51 -12.28
N LYS A 806 28.81 18.71 -11.97
CA LYS A 806 29.78 19.42 -12.84
C LYS A 806 31.26 19.16 -12.53
N VAL A 807 31.64 19.00 -11.27
CA VAL A 807 33.04 19.01 -10.78
C VAL A 807 34.01 18.04 -11.51
N GLY A 808 35.27 18.40 -11.67
CA GLY A 808 36.36 17.55 -12.17
C GLY A 808 36.47 17.48 -13.69
N ALA A 809 37.44 16.68 -14.17
CA ALA A 809 37.76 16.49 -15.58
C ALA A 809 36.75 15.58 -16.31
N PHE A 810 35.50 16.05 -16.40
CA PHE A 810 34.36 15.29 -16.92
C PHE A 810 34.26 15.23 -18.45
N VAL A 811 35.07 16.01 -19.17
CA VAL A 811 35.10 16.09 -20.64
C VAL A 811 36.41 15.46 -21.15
N PRO A 812 36.38 14.66 -22.24
CA PRO A 812 35.22 14.17 -22.98
C PRO A 812 34.31 13.22 -22.17
N VAL A 813 34.85 12.57 -21.13
CA VAL A 813 34.08 11.69 -20.24
C VAL A 813 34.73 11.62 -18.84
N ARG A 814 33.92 11.42 -17.80
CA ARG A 814 34.39 10.99 -16.47
C ARG A 814 34.95 9.57 -16.55
N ASP A 815 36.01 9.28 -15.81
CA ASP A 815 36.50 7.90 -15.68
C ASP A 815 36.01 7.21 -14.40
N ALA A 816 36.40 5.95 -14.22
CA ALA A 816 35.95 5.10 -13.12
C ALA A 816 36.36 5.59 -11.71
N VAL A 817 37.44 6.36 -11.57
CA VAL A 817 37.88 6.89 -10.27
C VAL A 817 36.98 8.03 -9.84
N ASP A 818 36.83 9.04 -10.70
CA ASP A 818 35.97 10.20 -10.44
C ASP A 818 34.50 9.77 -10.24
N THR A 819 34.04 8.81 -11.04
CA THR A 819 32.68 8.26 -10.95
C THR A 819 32.48 7.49 -9.64
N ARG A 820 33.48 6.72 -9.18
CA ARG A 820 33.42 6.06 -7.87
C ARG A 820 33.33 7.09 -6.75
N ILE A 821 34.20 8.09 -6.74
CA ILE A 821 34.25 9.11 -5.68
C ILE A 821 32.94 9.90 -5.58
N ILE A 822 32.37 10.32 -6.72
CA ILE A 822 31.06 10.99 -6.75
C ILE A 822 29.94 10.08 -6.20
N ASN A 823 29.98 8.78 -6.50
CA ASN A 823 29.02 7.82 -5.97
C ASN A 823 29.24 7.52 -4.48
N ASP A 824 30.48 7.47 -4.00
CA ASP A 824 30.79 7.33 -2.58
C ASP A 824 30.28 8.54 -1.77
N VAL A 825 30.45 9.76 -2.28
CA VAL A 825 29.93 10.99 -1.68
C VAL A 825 28.39 11.01 -1.66
N LYS A 826 27.72 10.45 -2.68
CA LYS A 826 26.26 10.26 -2.72
C LYS A 826 25.81 9.25 -1.66
N ASN A 827 26.34 8.03 -1.74
CA ASN A 827 25.92 6.88 -0.94
C ASN A 827 26.38 6.92 0.53
N GLY A 828 27.37 7.74 0.87
CA GLY A 828 27.96 7.78 2.21
C GLY A 828 28.99 6.67 2.46
N THR A 829 29.71 6.24 1.40
CA THR A 829 30.63 5.09 1.39
C THR A 829 32.10 5.52 1.14
N GLY A 830 32.94 4.59 0.67
CA GLY A 830 34.38 4.76 0.47
C GLY A 830 35.23 4.77 1.74
N ALA A 831 36.54 5.00 1.60
CA ALA A 831 37.53 4.97 2.69
C ALA A 831 38.75 5.83 2.35
N LEU A 832 39.68 6.04 3.29
CA LEU A 832 40.98 6.65 2.96
C LEU A 832 41.81 5.68 2.13
N LYS A 833 42.62 6.21 1.21
CA LYS A 833 43.48 5.43 0.34
C LYS A 833 44.86 5.29 0.98
N ASN A 834 45.29 4.07 1.31
CA ASN A 834 46.63 3.85 1.84
C ASN A 834 47.70 4.02 0.76
N SER A 835 47.53 3.31 -0.36
CA SER A 835 48.46 3.32 -1.50
C SER A 835 47.72 2.92 -2.78
N VAL A 836 48.41 2.99 -3.93
CA VAL A 836 47.89 2.57 -5.25
C VAL A 836 48.85 1.66 -6.00
N SER A 837 48.31 0.88 -6.93
CA SER A 837 49.02 -0.01 -7.84
C SER A 837 48.86 0.45 -9.30
N ASP A 838 49.60 -0.15 -10.23
CA ASP A 838 49.38 0.04 -11.67
C ASP A 838 47.95 -0.35 -12.11
N ALA A 839 47.24 -1.20 -11.36
CA ALA A 839 45.87 -1.65 -11.66
C ALA A 839 44.76 -0.73 -11.10
N ASP A 840 45.09 0.24 -10.22
CA ASP A 840 44.12 1.24 -9.77
C ASP A 840 43.85 2.32 -10.83
N TYR A 841 44.78 2.50 -11.77
CA TYR A 841 44.67 3.48 -12.85
C TYR A 841 43.61 3.04 -13.87
N PRO A 842 42.58 3.87 -14.16
CA PRO A 842 41.57 3.53 -15.14
C PRO A 842 42.16 3.56 -16.56
N TYR A 843 41.78 2.58 -17.39
CA TYR A 843 42.07 2.63 -18.82
C TYR A 843 41.29 3.77 -19.48
N LEU A 844 42.01 4.66 -20.15
CA LEU A 844 41.41 5.70 -21.00
C LEU A 844 41.64 5.34 -22.47
N SER A 845 40.55 5.26 -23.24
CA SER A 845 40.61 5.02 -24.68
C SER A 845 41.35 6.18 -25.37
N PRO A 846 42.26 5.92 -26.34
CA PRO A 846 42.97 6.98 -27.04
C PRO A 846 42.07 7.81 -27.95
N GLY A 847 40.92 7.27 -28.36
CA GLY A 847 39.96 7.93 -29.24
C GLY A 847 40.49 8.22 -30.63
N THR A 848 39.90 9.24 -31.26
CA THR A 848 40.31 9.75 -32.58
C THR A 848 40.27 11.27 -32.52
N THR A 849 41.37 11.91 -32.88
CA THR A 849 41.47 13.37 -32.98
C THR A 849 40.66 13.85 -34.20
N PRO A 850 39.89 14.95 -34.10
CA PRO A 850 39.27 15.59 -35.26
C PRO A 850 40.28 15.94 -36.37
N ALA A 851 39.78 16.06 -37.60
CA ALA A 851 40.57 16.64 -38.69
C ALA A 851 40.77 18.15 -38.49
N ASP A 852 41.94 18.63 -38.91
CA ASP A 852 42.48 19.98 -38.70
C ASP A 852 43.39 20.23 -39.93
N SER A 853 42.81 20.82 -40.98
CA SER A 853 43.33 20.71 -42.36
C SER A 853 44.50 21.65 -42.69
N ASP A 854 44.60 22.82 -42.05
CA ASP A 854 45.77 23.71 -42.14
C ASP A 854 46.74 23.53 -40.95
N ASN A 855 46.38 22.68 -39.99
CA ASN A 855 47.13 22.38 -38.77
C ASN A 855 47.25 23.58 -37.80
N ASP A 856 46.37 24.58 -37.86
CA ASP A 856 46.40 25.74 -36.94
C ASP A 856 46.05 25.36 -35.48
N GLY A 857 45.18 24.37 -35.28
CA GLY A 857 44.70 23.94 -33.95
C GLY A 857 43.18 23.98 -33.78
N LEU A 858 42.45 24.60 -34.70
CA LEU A 858 41.00 24.46 -34.84
C LEU A 858 40.67 23.21 -35.70
N PRO A 859 39.69 22.39 -35.30
CA PRO A 859 39.17 21.35 -36.18
C PRO A 859 38.37 21.90 -37.36
N ASP A 860 38.44 21.23 -38.53
CA ASP A 860 37.55 21.41 -39.68
C ASP A 860 36.08 21.57 -39.24
N SER A 861 35.64 20.69 -38.33
CA SER A 861 34.27 20.59 -37.84
C SER A 861 33.89 21.65 -36.78
N PHE A 862 34.85 22.42 -36.28
CA PHE A 862 34.60 23.62 -35.49
C PHE A 862 34.45 24.84 -36.40
N GLU A 863 35.37 25.01 -37.37
CA GLU A 863 35.31 26.12 -38.32
C GLU A 863 34.03 26.13 -39.16
N GLN A 864 33.59 24.96 -39.61
CA GLN A 864 32.34 24.77 -40.37
C GLN A 864 31.06 25.19 -39.61
N GLN A 865 31.14 25.54 -38.33
CA GLN A 865 30.03 26.13 -37.57
C GLN A 865 29.91 27.65 -37.75
N TYR A 866 30.95 28.31 -38.26
CA TYR A 866 31.04 29.77 -38.41
C TYR A 866 31.45 30.23 -39.81
N SER A 867 31.97 29.33 -40.65
CA SER A 867 32.39 29.60 -42.03
C SER A 867 31.94 28.49 -42.97
N ALA A 868 31.85 28.80 -44.28
CA ALA A 868 31.65 27.79 -45.32
C ALA A 868 32.97 27.09 -45.73
N ASP A 869 34.10 27.61 -45.26
CA ASP A 869 35.44 27.05 -45.47
C ASP A 869 36.07 26.64 -44.12
N ARG A 870 37.00 25.69 -44.18
CA ARG A 870 37.48 24.84 -43.07
C ARG A 870 39.00 24.95 -42.83
N THR A 871 39.53 26.13 -43.20
CA THR A 871 40.90 26.62 -42.99
C THR A 871 40.87 28.17 -43.10
N SER A 872 39.90 28.81 -42.43
CA SER A 872 39.50 30.21 -42.68
C SER A 872 39.31 31.07 -41.42
N LEU A 873 39.11 30.45 -40.25
CA LEU A 873 39.15 31.11 -38.96
C LEU A 873 40.59 31.11 -38.44
N SER A 874 41.25 32.26 -38.39
CA SER A 874 42.56 32.30 -37.73
C SER A 874 42.42 32.09 -36.22
N THR A 875 43.07 31.07 -35.66
CA THR A 875 43.18 30.79 -34.22
C THR A 875 43.43 32.03 -33.36
N HIS A 876 44.21 32.99 -33.85
CA HIS A 876 44.57 34.22 -33.14
C HIS A 876 43.64 35.42 -33.41
N ALA A 877 42.72 35.36 -34.37
CA ALA A 877 41.71 36.40 -34.54
C ALA A 877 40.66 36.36 -33.42
N LYS A 878 39.98 37.48 -33.18
CA LYS A 878 38.89 37.56 -32.19
C LYS A 878 37.57 37.03 -32.77
N ALA A 879 36.95 36.12 -32.04
CA ALA A 879 35.60 35.64 -32.27
C ALA A 879 34.56 36.67 -31.79
N PRO A 880 33.29 36.58 -32.21
CA PRO A 880 32.22 37.50 -31.78
C PRO A 880 31.98 37.57 -30.26
N SER A 881 32.46 36.58 -29.50
CA SER A 881 32.40 36.53 -28.03
C SER A 881 33.40 37.44 -27.32
N GLY A 882 34.38 38.00 -28.04
CA GLY A 882 35.52 38.74 -27.47
C GLY A 882 36.70 37.86 -27.04
N TYR A 883 36.56 36.54 -27.10
CA TYR A 883 37.65 35.57 -27.00
C TYR A 883 38.36 35.41 -28.36
N ASN A 884 39.58 34.86 -28.39
CA ASN A 884 40.23 34.44 -29.63
C ASN A 884 39.60 33.12 -30.14
N TRP A 885 39.64 32.80 -31.43
CA TRP A 885 38.95 31.60 -31.95
C TRP A 885 39.40 30.28 -31.28
N ILE A 886 40.69 30.15 -30.96
CA ILE A 886 41.20 29.00 -30.19
C ILE A 886 40.67 28.95 -28.76
N GLU A 887 40.42 30.10 -28.12
CA GLU A 887 39.78 30.17 -26.80
C GLU A 887 38.29 29.81 -26.91
N GLU A 888 37.59 30.26 -27.96
CA GLU A 888 36.19 29.91 -28.22
C GLU A 888 36.02 28.39 -28.39
N TYR A 889 36.89 27.76 -29.20
CA TYR A 889 36.96 26.30 -29.33
C TYR A 889 37.22 25.61 -27.99
N ILE A 890 38.26 26.01 -27.26
CA ILE A 890 38.63 25.43 -25.94
C ILE A 890 37.54 25.61 -24.88
N ASN A 891 36.78 26.70 -24.95
CA ASN A 891 35.67 27.00 -24.04
C ASN A 891 34.37 26.29 -24.42
N SER A 892 34.18 25.92 -25.70
CA SER A 892 32.98 25.22 -26.18
C SER A 892 32.72 23.86 -25.48
N PHE A 893 33.76 23.26 -24.89
CA PHE A 893 33.75 21.96 -24.23
C PHE A 893 33.11 21.95 -22.83
N ILE A 894 33.22 23.04 -22.04
CA ILE A 894 32.80 23.09 -20.63
C ILE A 894 31.84 24.27 -20.43
N LYS A 895 30.58 23.98 -20.06
CA LYS A 895 29.45 24.92 -20.02
C LYS A 895 28.70 24.94 -18.67
#